data_AF-A0A518HKF3-F1
#
_entry.id   AF-A0A518HKF3-F1
#
_cell.length_a   1.000
_cell.length_b   1.000
_cell.length_c   1.000
_cell.angle_alpha   90.00
_cell.angle_beta   90.00
_cell.angle_gamma   90.00
#
_symmetry.space_group_name_H-M   'P 1'
#
loop_
_entity.id
_entity.type
_entity.pdbx_description
1 polymer ?
#
loop_
_entity_poly.entity_id
_entity_poly.type
_entity_poly.pdbx_seq_one_letter_code
_entity_poly.pdbx_strand_id
1 'polypeptide(L)'
;MSRLRRPLFGVGWPFRAVVRGALLDDLGRTSYNGFADRVTLHRRPRKDVVQRLGGQFSSVNASGRIGESSQAVIEALLLGMVLCSPWPFGSAGASAEFFLFCGLACALLVFSVWLMFGARPGWRAGWSGRLVLVGMLGLAAVAGLHLIPLPEWAIAQLAPGVSTWTADHGSAASLSGQHTLAADAASAWFAGSKLGLNAGGSFQFLIRYLAAACLFGMVCCFQSPERSLRRLSITAVIVASALAVFGIAQHFGSHDGLAYWTYEIPGGLGFGPFVNRNHFPFFMNLGLGLTLGLLMERLEKMGRHWHRLLLADGVATWLLVALIFIIASLIVCVSRGGVLSAVVAITVVLLLRLSVGGVKRWLVLGVAVAAATTLLLLWVGFDFYESRLNMLADSDRYSSDGRWILWKAALSSVPEFPWFGSGGETYRYWETIQMTGDPQWTSETNKSIRADNEFLDVLNEYGIVGLLSLVLMAGVVVYQIAIGARRSALSAGACIGLLAVLLHSLVDFGLRVPATGMFAVIVTALLCCQRVGSRERRRQTQPAKDRPMPAFANAVARLGVNVTALTVIGFTFFALYTKRRYHLAERFSIAAVERMDQSMPKQSLENMVSAAKLTPEDITRQLQVAKASQLAMDRLDSPAAKEVLVDLINEHSIIAMKLCPLAWEPSVWLANYGRHQTNDQERLDDLRWARTLHPGDPNLAFLTGKLALDQAGVSEAVEHWNESLTYSTKYLHGILSVAETVLSHDEIIERLLPADPVVTLEATLAFDRKNDSDARDQCARRTLELLATPSATKRRLEEGTLHEMQSRCYGILGKSDEAIHSLRLALNHDPTKVVWRIRLAQRLLESRQLDEAIREVRIVLTLDPNAREALELQKQLSVLRASSSPSG
;
A
#
# COMPACT_ATOMS: atom_id res chain seq x y z
N MET A 1 14.71 -28.30 -4.46
CA MET A 1 14.34 -28.39 -5.89
C MET A 1 13.88 -27.02 -6.35
N SER A 2 14.57 -26.50 -7.36
CA SER A 2 14.58 -25.13 -7.87
C SER A 2 13.39 -24.84 -8.80
N ARG A 3 12.52 -23.91 -8.41
CA ARG A 3 11.72 -23.03 -9.31
C ARG A 3 11.00 -21.99 -8.45
N LEU A 4 10.86 -20.78 -9.02
CA LEU A 4 10.07 -19.63 -8.53
C LEU A 4 10.66 -18.78 -7.41
N ARG A 5 11.66 -17.96 -7.76
CA ARG A 5 11.84 -16.61 -7.18
C ARG A 5 12.34 -15.69 -8.28
N ARG A 6 11.43 -14.98 -8.95
CA ARG A 6 11.77 -13.83 -9.80
C ARG A 6 11.61 -12.56 -8.96
N PRO A 7 12.63 -11.70 -8.85
CA PRO A 7 12.40 -10.35 -8.33
C PRO A 7 11.88 -9.43 -9.44
N LEU A 8 11.05 -8.50 -8.99
CA LEU A 8 10.18 -7.63 -9.75
C LEU A 8 10.91 -6.48 -10.43
N PHE A 9 10.32 -6.06 -11.56
CA PHE A 9 10.59 -4.89 -12.42
C PHE A 9 11.78 -5.02 -13.37
N GLY A 10 11.55 -4.68 -14.64
CA GLY A 10 12.43 -4.88 -15.81
C GLY A 10 11.59 -5.52 -16.92
N VAL A 11 11.39 -5.00 -18.13
CA VAL A 11 12.26 -4.22 -19.02
C VAL A 11 11.39 -3.49 -20.06
N GLY A 12 11.83 -2.28 -20.48
CA GLY A 12 11.76 -1.76 -21.85
C GLY A 12 10.41 -1.68 -22.57
N TRP A 13 9.81 -0.48 -22.58
CA TRP A 13 8.75 -0.14 -23.54
C TRP A 13 9.33 0.06 -24.96
N PRO A 14 8.82 -0.61 -26.00
CA PRO A 14 9.15 -0.28 -27.37
C PRO A 14 8.16 0.77 -27.88
N PHE A 15 8.49 2.06 -27.78
CA PHE A 15 7.76 3.10 -28.52
C PHE A 15 8.49 3.35 -29.84
N ARG A 16 8.10 2.65 -30.91
CA ARG A 16 8.41 3.04 -32.29
C ARG A 16 7.11 3.24 -33.07
N ALA A 17 6.89 4.51 -33.42
CA ALA A 17 6.17 5.02 -34.58
C ALA A 17 4.66 4.74 -34.71
N VAL A 18 3.84 5.75 -34.42
CA VAL A 18 2.91 6.37 -35.40
C VAL A 18 2.74 7.85 -35.04
N VAL A 19 3.58 8.71 -35.60
CA VAL A 19 3.30 10.17 -35.76
C VAL A 19 3.71 10.51 -37.19
N ARG A 20 2.74 10.56 -38.11
CA ARG A 20 2.86 11.23 -39.41
C ARG A 20 1.47 11.56 -39.97
N GLY A 21 1.28 12.83 -40.31
CA GLY A 21 0.16 13.38 -41.11
C GLY A 21 -1.08 13.72 -40.26
N ALA A 22 -1.66 14.91 -40.28
CA ALA A 22 -1.58 16.01 -41.22
C ALA A 22 -1.89 17.34 -40.52
N LEU A 23 -1.05 18.34 -40.73
CA LEU A 23 -1.29 19.74 -40.40
C LEU A 23 -0.46 20.53 -41.40
N LEU A 24 -1.04 20.84 -42.56
CA LEU A 24 -0.67 21.87 -43.53
C LEU A 24 -1.68 21.75 -44.67
N ASP A 25 -2.57 22.74 -44.76
CA ASP A 25 -3.09 23.34 -45.99
C ASP A 25 -4.35 24.15 -45.64
N ASP A 26 -4.17 25.44 -45.38
CA ASP A 26 -5.08 26.45 -45.96
C ASP A 26 -4.44 27.85 -45.90
N LEU A 27 -3.60 28.15 -46.89
CA LEU A 27 -3.22 29.52 -47.24
C LEU A 27 -3.21 29.63 -48.77
N GLY A 28 -4.20 30.34 -49.30
CA GLY A 28 -4.06 31.05 -50.57
C GLY A 28 -5.06 30.66 -51.66
N ARG A 29 -6.14 31.45 -51.80
CA ARG A 29 -6.67 31.82 -53.12
C ARG A 29 -7.15 33.27 -53.12
N THR A 30 -6.42 34.09 -53.87
CA THR A 30 -6.81 35.38 -54.44
C THR A 30 -7.58 35.20 -55.76
N SER A 31 -8.69 35.90 -55.94
CA SER A 31 -9.06 36.58 -57.21
C SER A 31 -10.30 37.48 -57.01
N TYR A 32 -10.13 38.80 -57.05
CA TYR A 32 -10.59 39.74 -58.08
C TYR A 32 -12.10 39.85 -58.39
N ASN A 33 -12.65 41.02 -58.04
CA ASN A 33 -13.54 41.94 -58.80
C ASN A 33 -14.09 42.94 -57.75
N GLY A 34 -13.84 44.26 -57.77
CA GLY A 34 -13.77 45.19 -58.87
C GLY A 34 -15.05 46.05 -58.83
N PHE A 35 -15.01 47.27 -58.28
CA PHE A 35 -15.84 48.42 -58.68
C PHE A 35 -15.36 49.71 -57.98
N ALA A 36 -14.88 50.67 -58.78
CA ALA A 36 -14.77 52.10 -58.46
C ALA A 36 -16.19 52.71 -58.40
N ASP A 37 -16.56 53.79 -57.72
CA ASP A 37 -16.02 55.15 -57.68
C ASP A 37 -16.88 55.93 -56.66
N ARG A 38 -16.31 56.85 -55.87
CA ARG A 38 -16.70 58.28 -55.83
C ARG A 38 -15.99 59.06 -54.73
N VAL A 39 -15.42 60.16 -55.20
CA VAL A 39 -14.74 61.26 -54.54
C VAL A 39 -15.70 62.10 -53.68
N THR A 40 -15.27 62.56 -52.50
CA THR A 40 -15.22 64.01 -52.14
C THR A 40 -14.56 64.30 -50.78
N LEU A 41 -13.43 65.01 -50.88
CA LEU A 41 -12.83 66.04 -50.02
C LEU A 41 -13.49 66.41 -48.67
N HIS A 42 -12.68 66.34 -47.60
CA HIS A 42 -12.28 67.56 -46.86
C HIS A 42 -10.97 67.37 -46.07
N ARG A 43 -9.99 68.22 -46.38
CA ARG A 43 -8.74 68.44 -45.63
C ARG A 43 -9.00 69.42 -44.48
N ARG A 44 -8.48 69.12 -43.28
CA ARG A 44 -7.51 69.98 -42.57
C ARG A 44 -6.80 69.19 -41.44
N PRO A 45 -5.51 69.46 -41.17
CA PRO A 45 -4.66 68.60 -40.36
C PRO A 45 -4.58 69.07 -38.90
N ARG A 46 -4.56 68.15 -37.95
CA ARG A 46 -3.90 68.35 -36.65
C ARG A 46 -2.84 67.28 -36.48
N LYS A 47 -1.59 67.69 -36.72
CA LYS A 47 -0.41 67.08 -36.10
C LYS A 47 -0.52 67.25 -34.58
N ASP A 48 0.14 66.36 -33.86
CA ASP A 48 0.35 66.35 -32.39
C ASP A 48 -0.54 65.43 -31.55
N VAL A 49 -0.65 64.14 -31.89
CA VAL A 49 -0.82 63.05 -30.89
C VAL A 49 -0.19 61.73 -31.38
N VAL A 50 1.13 61.66 -31.52
CA VAL A 50 1.83 60.35 -31.57
C VAL A 50 3.17 60.48 -30.85
N GLN A 51 3.20 60.06 -29.59
CA GLN A 51 4.29 59.30 -28.93
C GLN A 51 4.03 59.27 -27.42
N ARG A 52 3.15 58.35 -26.97
CA ARG A 52 3.13 57.77 -25.59
C ARG A 52 2.03 56.74 -25.34
N LEU A 53 1.18 56.40 -26.32
CA LEU A 53 0.09 55.42 -26.15
C LEU A 53 0.34 54.03 -26.80
N GLY A 54 1.40 53.86 -27.60
CA GLY A 54 1.67 52.59 -28.30
C GLY A 54 2.45 51.53 -27.48
N GLY A 55 3.14 51.93 -26.41
CA GLY A 55 4.00 51.03 -25.63
C GLY A 55 3.30 50.27 -24.50
N GLN A 56 2.27 50.86 -23.88
CA GLN A 56 1.53 50.24 -22.77
C GLN A 56 0.40 49.31 -23.24
N PHE A 57 -0.23 49.58 -24.39
CA PHE A 57 -1.31 48.73 -24.91
C PHE A 57 -0.79 47.41 -25.50
N SER A 58 0.42 47.39 -26.07
CA SER A 58 1.04 46.18 -26.64
C SER A 58 1.53 45.21 -25.55
N SER A 59 2.10 45.72 -24.45
CA SER A 59 2.60 44.90 -23.35
C SER A 59 1.48 44.22 -22.53
N VAL A 60 0.34 44.90 -22.34
CA VAL A 60 -0.82 44.33 -21.64
C VAL A 60 -1.41 43.16 -22.44
N ASN A 61 -1.54 43.31 -23.76
CA ASN A 61 -2.01 42.25 -24.66
C ASN A 61 -1.03 41.06 -24.80
N ALA A 62 0.27 41.27 -24.61
CA ALA A 62 1.26 40.20 -24.61
C ALA A 62 1.20 39.37 -23.32
N SER A 63 1.16 40.04 -22.15
CA SER A 63 1.09 39.37 -20.85
C SER A 63 -0.18 38.52 -20.67
N GLY A 64 -1.33 38.99 -21.16
CA GLY A 64 -2.57 38.21 -21.20
C GLY A 64 -2.44 36.93 -22.04
N ARG A 65 -1.89 37.03 -23.26
CA ARG A 65 -1.65 35.89 -24.15
C ARG A 65 -0.71 34.85 -23.55
N ILE A 66 0.35 35.30 -22.87
CA ILE A 66 1.29 34.39 -22.16
C ILE A 66 0.54 33.63 -21.06
N GLY A 67 -0.28 34.29 -20.26
CA GLY A 67 -1.05 33.64 -19.19
C GLY A 67 -2.04 32.60 -19.71
N GLU A 68 -2.81 32.95 -20.75
CA GLU A 68 -3.78 32.04 -21.38
C GLU A 68 -3.09 30.82 -22.01
N SER A 69 -2.00 31.05 -22.76
CA SER A 69 -1.23 29.98 -23.41
C SER A 69 -0.57 29.07 -22.38
N SER A 70 0.03 29.65 -21.33
CA SER A 70 0.67 28.88 -20.24
C SER A 70 -0.35 28.01 -19.53
N GLN A 71 -1.53 28.54 -19.18
CA GLN A 71 -2.58 27.74 -18.56
C GLN A 71 -3.04 26.60 -19.48
N ALA A 72 -3.23 26.85 -20.78
CA ALA A 72 -3.64 25.81 -21.72
C ALA A 72 -2.61 24.67 -21.80
N VAL A 73 -1.31 25.00 -21.82
CA VAL A 73 -0.22 24.01 -21.80
C VAL A 73 -0.19 23.25 -20.48
N ILE A 74 -0.25 23.93 -19.34
CA ILE A 74 -0.29 23.29 -18.01
C ILE A 74 -1.47 22.33 -17.93
N GLU A 75 -2.65 22.77 -18.33
CA GLU A 75 -3.84 21.95 -18.31
C GLU A 75 -3.73 20.71 -19.20
N ALA A 76 -3.21 20.85 -20.43
CA ALA A 76 -2.96 19.71 -21.31
C ALA A 76 -1.99 18.70 -20.68
N LEU A 77 -0.92 19.17 -20.02
CA LEU A 77 0.03 18.33 -19.29
C LEU A 77 -0.67 17.59 -18.14
N LEU A 78 -1.47 18.28 -17.32
CA LEU A 78 -2.19 17.65 -16.20
C LEU A 78 -3.20 16.60 -16.67
N LEU A 79 -3.94 16.87 -17.76
CA LEU A 79 -4.87 15.88 -18.33
C LEU A 79 -4.11 14.66 -18.88
N GLY A 80 -2.97 14.88 -19.54
CA GLY A 80 -2.08 13.79 -19.99
C GLY A 80 -1.54 12.96 -18.82
N MET A 81 -1.16 13.60 -17.71
CA MET A 81 -0.73 12.92 -16.50
C MET A 81 -1.84 12.05 -15.91
N VAL A 82 -3.07 12.56 -15.77
CA VAL A 82 -4.22 11.78 -15.26
C VAL A 82 -4.53 10.57 -16.16
N LEU A 83 -4.37 10.71 -17.48
CA LEU A 83 -4.57 9.63 -18.45
C LEU A 83 -3.48 8.55 -18.34
N CYS A 84 -2.23 8.94 -18.12
CA CYS A 84 -1.07 8.04 -18.22
C CYS A 84 -0.62 7.45 -16.87
N SER A 85 -0.77 8.17 -15.76
CA SER A 85 -0.25 7.78 -14.45
C SER A 85 -0.79 6.47 -13.85
N PRO A 86 -2.04 6.02 -14.08
CA PRO A 86 -2.51 4.78 -13.47
C PRO A 86 -1.88 3.53 -14.10
N TRP A 87 -1.45 3.59 -15.37
CA TRP A 87 -0.94 2.43 -16.09
C TRP A 87 0.38 1.88 -15.53
N PRO A 88 1.45 2.66 -15.28
CA PRO A 88 2.68 2.10 -14.75
C PRO A 88 2.55 1.79 -13.24
N PHE A 89 1.77 0.77 -12.90
CA PHE A 89 1.54 0.31 -11.53
C PHE A 89 1.01 1.40 -10.58
N GLY A 90 0.07 2.23 -11.03
CA GLY A 90 -0.39 3.40 -10.26
C GLY A 90 0.68 4.47 -10.05
N SER A 91 1.78 4.42 -10.80
CA SER A 91 3.01 5.18 -10.59
C SER A 91 3.68 4.93 -9.23
N ALA A 92 3.52 3.74 -8.65
CA ALA A 92 4.07 3.42 -7.32
C ALA A 92 5.58 3.12 -7.31
N GLY A 93 6.15 2.62 -8.41
CA GLY A 93 7.59 2.37 -8.54
C GLY A 93 8.41 3.64 -8.81
N ALA A 94 9.70 3.63 -8.47
CA ALA A 94 10.54 4.84 -8.54
C ALA A 94 10.67 5.37 -9.98
N SER A 95 10.73 4.48 -10.96
CA SER A 95 10.81 4.82 -12.38
C SER A 95 9.53 5.49 -12.89
N ALA A 96 8.38 4.92 -12.54
CA ALA A 96 7.09 5.46 -12.93
C ALA A 96 6.84 6.83 -12.26
N GLU A 97 7.17 6.94 -10.97
CA GLU A 97 7.10 8.18 -10.22
C GLU A 97 8.03 9.25 -10.83
N PHE A 98 9.24 8.90 -11.27
CA PHE A 98 10.15 9.84 -11.93
C PHE A 98 9.55 10.46 -13.21
N PHE A 99 8.91 9.66 -14.07
CA PHE A 99 8.25 10.20 -15.27
C PHE A 99 7.02 11.05 -14.93
N LEU A 100 6.29 10.71 -13.87
CA LEU A 100 5.23 11.57 -13.35
C LEU A 100 5.79 12.93 -12.89
N PHE A 101 6.92 12.93 -12.18
CA PHE A 101 7.61 14.15 -11.77
C PHE A 101 8.18 14.94 -12.96
N CYS A 102 8.59 14.29 -14.06
CA CYS A 102 8.96 14.97 -15.30
C CYS A 102 7.78 15.77 -15.88
N GLY A 103 6.58 15.16 -15.91
CA GLY A 103 5.36 15.84 -16.35
C GLY A 103 5.00 17.02 -15.44
N LEU A 104 5.06 16.83 -14.13
CA LEU A 104 4.84 17.90 -13.15
C LEU A 104 5.88 19.02 -13.28
N ALA A 105 7.15 18.68 -13.49
CA ALA A 105 8.22 19.66 -13.67
C ALA A 105 7.98 20.54 -14.90
N CYS A 106 7.55 19.94 -16.03
CA CYS A 106 7.17 20.71 -17.21
C CYS A 106 6.02 21.69 -16.89
N ALA A 107 5.00 21.23 -16.16
CA ALA A 107 3.89 22.09 -15.76
C ALA A 107 4.33 23.23 -14.82
N LEU A 108 5.17 22.96 -13.83
CA LEU A 108 5.69 23.97 -12.88
C LEU A 108 6.63 24.98 -13.54
N LEU A 109 7.43 24.56 -14.53
CA LEU A 109 8.27 25.48 -15.31
C LEU A 109 7.42 26.42 -16.18
N VAL A 110 6.39 25.89 -16.86
CA VAL A 110 5.42 26.73 -17.60
C VAL A 110 4.65 27.65 -16.65
N PHE A 111 4.30 27.18 -15.46
CA PHE A 111 3.68 28.01 -14.44
C PHE A 111 4.62 29.13 -13.95
N SER A 112 5.92 28.85 -13.83
CA SER A 112 6.91 29.85 -13.46
C SER A 112 7.09 30.92 -14.55
N VAL A 113 7.04 30.53 -15.84
CA VAL A 113 6.96 31.46 -16.97
C VAL A 113 5.72 32.33 -16.88
N TRP A 114 4.57 31.75 -16.54
CA TRP A 114 3.34 32.53 -16.31
C TRP A 114 3.51 33.52 -15.16
N LEU A 115 4.05 33.10 -14.01
CA LEU A 115 4.28 33.98 -12.86
C LEU A 115 5.16 35.20 -13.20
N MET A 116 6.23 34.99 -13.96
CA MET A 116 7.22 36.04 -14.27
C MET A 116 6.78 36.96 -15.41
N PHE A 117 6.16 36.42 -16.46
CA PHE A 117 5.96 37.13 -17.72
C PHE A 117 4.50 37.30 -18.13
N GLY A 118 3.58 36.53 -17.55
CA GLY A 118 2.16 36.60 -17.89
C GLY A 118 1.38 37.57 -17.00
N ALA A 119 0.08 37.69 -17.31
CA ALA A 119 -0.85 38.41 -16.45
C ALA A 119 -0.90 37.75 -15.07
N ARG A 120 -0.79 38.55 -14.00
CA ARG A 120 -0.68 38.08 -12.62
C ARG A 120 -1.75 37.01 -12.31
N PRO A 121 -1.35 35.76 -11.98
CA PRO A 121 -2.32 34.73 -11.59
C PRO A 121 -2.99 35.13 -10.27
N GLY A 122 -4.32 35.05 -10.24
CA GLY A 122 -5.10 35.31 -9.04
C GLY A 122 -5.41 34.01 -8.31
N TRP A 123 -5.19 33.96 -6.99
CA TRP A 123 -5.64 32.85 -6.15
C TRP A 123 -7.17 32.76 -6.12
N ARG A 124 -7.74 31.62 -6.53
CA ARG A 124 -9.20 31.46 -6.64
C ARG A 124 -9.84 30.56 -5.63
N ALA A 125 -9.08 29.78 -4.89
CA ALA A 125 -9.60 28.79 -3.95
C ALA A 125 -10.09 29.39 -2.62
N GLY A 126 -10.17 30.72 -2.50
CA GLY A 126 -10.67 31.41 -1.30
C GLY A 126 -9.90 31.04 -0.03
N TRP A 127 -10.57 31.09 1.12
CA TRP A 127 -10.01 30.70 2.42
C TRP A 127 -9.86 29.19 2.58
N SER A 128 -10.80 28.41 2.01
CA SER A 128 -10.77 26.95 2.10
C SER A 128 -9.54 26.38 1.43
N GLY A 129 -9.19 26.84 0.22
CA GLY A 129 -7.95 26.43 -0.43
C GLY A 129 -6.71 26.78 0.38
N ARG A 130 -6.70 27.94 1.08
CA ARG A 130 -5.55 28.30 1.94
C ARG A 130 -5.40 27.33 3.10
N LEU A 131 -6.51 26.89 3.70
CA LEU A 131 -6.45 25.89 4.78
C LEU A 131 -6.01 24.51 4.28
N VAL A 132 -6.42 24.09 3.08
CA VAL A 132 -5.89 22.85 2.46
C VAL A 132 -4.38 22.99 2.25
N LEU A 133 -3.92 24.12 1.71
CA LEU A 133 -2.49 24.37 1.52
C LEU A 133 -1.73 24.40 2.86
N VAL A 134 -2.30 24.99 3.91
CA VAL A 134 -1.73 24.97 5.26
C VAL A 134 -1.62 23.55 5.79
N GLY A 135 -2.63 22.69 5.61
CA GLY A 135 -2.55 21.29 6.01
C GLY A 135 -1.49 20.50 5.22
N MET A 136 -1.38 20.71 3.90
CA MET A 136 -0.32 20.09 3.08
C MET A 136 1.08 20.54 3.52
N LEU A 137 1.25 21.85 3.77
CA LEU A 137 2.52 22.41 4.26
C LEU A 137 2.80 22.01 5.72
N GLY A 138 1.79 21.77 6.53
CA GLY A 138 1.92 21.24 7.90
C GLY A 138 2.50 19.83 7.90
N LEU A 139 1.97 18.93 7.06
CA LEU A 139 2.51 17.59 6.86
C LEU A 139 3.94 17.63 6.31
N ALA A 140 4.20 18.48 5.31
CA ALA A 140 5.54 18.70 4.79
C ALA A 140 6.49 19.23 5.88
N ALA A 141 6.04 20.16 6.73
CA ALA A 141 6.84 20.73 7.79
C ALA A 141 7.26 19.67 8.83
N VAL A 142 6.33 18.80 9.26
CA VAL A 142 6.67 17.70 10.19
C VAL A 142 7.71 16.76 9.56
N ALA A 143 7.51 16.37 8.31
CA ALA A 143 8.49 15.55 7.59
C ALA A 143 9.86 16.24 7.44
N GLY A 144 9.87 17.57 7.29
CA GLY A 144 11.10 18.38 7.30
C GLY A 144 11.79 18.45 8.66
N LEU A 145 11.02 18.50 9.76
CA LEU A 145 11.56 18.47 11.12
C LEU A 145 12.33 17.17 11.41
N HIS A 146 11.91 16.05 10.81
CA HIS A 146 12.64 14.77 10.91
C HIS A 146 14.02 14.77 10.26
N LEU A 147 14.37 15.80 9.48
CA LEU A 147 15.67 15.93 8.82
C LEU A 147 16.65 16.80 9.62
N ILE A 148 16.16 17.51 10.64
CA ILE A 148 16.94 18.48 11.40
C ILE A 148 17.56 17.79 12.62
N PRO A 149 18.90 17.81 12.77
CA PRO A 149 19.52 17.33 13.99
C PRO A 149 19.18 18.27 15.16
N LEU A 150 18.83 17.70 16.30
CA LEU A 150 18.43 18.40 17.52
C LEU A 150 19.33 18.00 18.70
N PRO A 151 19.46 18.86 19.73
CA PRO A 151 20.14 18.48 20.96
C PRO A 151 19.36 17.38 21.72
N GLU A 152 20.07 16.53 22.45
CA GLU A 152 19.50 15.36 23.14
C GLU A 152 18.31 15.69 24.05
N TRP A 153 18.36 16.81 24.78
CA TRP A 153 17.24 17.23 25.64
C TRP A 153 15.94 17.45 24.86
N ALA A 154 16.02 17.95 23.62
CA ALA A 154 14.86 18.19 22.79
C ALA A 154 14.30 16.87 22.26
N ILE A 155 15.17 15.92 21.92
CA ILE A 155 14.78 14.58 21.47
C ILE A 155 14.09 13.83 22.62
N ALA A 156 14.69 13.82 23.81
CA ALA A 156 14.13 13.16 24.98
C ALA A 156 12.72 13.67 25.36
N GLN A 157 12.42 14.94 25.11
CA GLN A 157 11.10 15.52 25.37
C GLN A 157 10.09 15.33 24.23
N LEU A 158 10.54 15.48 22.98
CA LEU A 158 9.65 15.53 21.81
C LEU A 158 9.45 14.17 21.14
N ALA A 159 10.42 13.26 21.27
CA ALA A 159 10.43 11.93 20.69
C ALA A 159 11.18 10.96 21.64
N PRO A 160 10.62 10.67 22.83
CA PRO A 160 11.29 9.86 23.86
C PRO A 160 11.66 8.44 23.38
N GLY A 161 10.92 7.89 22.42
CA GLY A 161 11.24 6.59 21.81
C GLY A 161 12.58 6.58 21.05
N VAL A 162 13.09 7.71 20.57
CA VAL A 162 14.33 7.74 19.77
C VAL A 162 15.50 7.11 20.53
N SER A 163 15.69 7.46 21.79
CA SER A 163 16.79 6.90 22.60
C SER A 163 16.63 5.40 22.85
N THR A 164 15.39 4.90 22.94
CA THR A 164 15.11 3.48 23.13
C THR A 164 15.58 2.66 21.94
N TRP A 165 15.32 3.14 20.72
CA TRP A 165 15.60 2.38 19.51
C TRP A 165 16.95 2.68 18.87
N THR A 166 17.66 3.72 19.30
CA THR A 166 18.97 4.12 18.72
C THR A 166 20.15 3.83 19.62
N ALA A 167 19.92 3.17 20.76
CA ALA A 167 21.00 2.66 21.58
C ALA A 167 21.88 1.69 20.76
N ASP A 168 23.19 1.79 20.93
CA ASP A 168 24.11 0.88 20.25
C ASP A 168 23.99 -0.52 20.86
N HIS A 169 23.79 -1.53 20.00
CA HIS A 169 23.62 -2.93 20.40
C HIS A 169 24.57 -3.84 19.62
N GLY A 170 25.08 -4.88 20.29
CA GLY A 170 25.91 -5.93 19.69
C GLY A 170 27.06 -5.39 18.83
N SER A 171 27.14 -5.88 17.60
CA SER A 171 28.20 -5.54 16.63
C SER A 171 28.17 -4.07 16.17
N ALA A 172 27.06 -3.34 16.35
CA ALA A 172 26.99 -1.93 16.00
C ALA A 172 27.79 -1.06 17.00
N ALA A 173 27.86 -1.47 18.26
CA ALA A 173 28.60 -0.77 19.32
C ALA A 173 30.12 -0.90 19.13
N SER A 174 30.59 -2.10 18.80
CA SER A 174 32.02 -2.41 18.63
C SER A 174 32.67 -1.73 17.41
N LEU A 175 31.86 -1.36 16.41
CA LEU A 175 32.31 -0.75 15.15
C LEU A 175 31.93 0.74 15.03
N SER A 176 31.47 1.35 16.12
CA SER A 176 31.20 2.79 16.25
C SER A 176 32.49 3.61 16.08
N GLY A 177 32.89 3.87 14.83
CA GLY A 177 34.08 4.67 14.53
C GLY A 177 34.81 4.32 13.23
N GLN A 178 34.42 3.27 12.52
CA GLN A 178 34.95 2.99 11.19
C GLN A 178 34.35 3.95 10.15
N HIS A 179 35.21 4.80 9.59
CA HIS A 179 34.86 5.72 8.52
C HIS A 179 35.04 5.05 7.16
N THR A 180 33.94 4.68 6.54
CA THR A 180 33.92 4.27 5.13
C THR A 180 33.23 5.35 4.30
N LEU A 181 33.54 5.43 3.01
CA LEU A 181 32.91 6.39 2.10
C LEU A 181 31.38 6.23 2.06
N ALA A 182 30.87 5.01 2.19
CA ALA A 182 29.42 4.79 2.22
C ALA A 182 28.80 5.24 3.55
N ALA A 183 29.47 4.98 4.68
CA ALA A 183 29.03 5.44 5.99
C ALA A 183 29.06 6.97 6.09
N ASP A 184 30.10 7.63 5.58
CA ASP A 184 30.21 9.08 5.55
C ASP A 184 29.09 9.70 4.69
N ALA A 185 28.79 9.11 3.53
CA ALA A 185 27.69 9.56 2.66
C ALA A 185 26.30 9.39 3.29
N ALA A 186 26.12 8.36 4.14
CA ALA A 186 24.87 8.10 4.84
C ALA A 186 24.74 8.84 6.18
N SER A 187 25.85 9.31 6.76
CA SER A 187 25.92 9.87 8.12
C SER A 187 24.91 10.99 8.42
N ALA A 188 24.66 11.86 7.45
CA ALA A 188 23.69 12.95 7.56
C ALA A 188 22.25 12.44 7.81
N TRP A 189 21.96 11.19 7.45
CA TRP A 189 20.65 10.55 7.52
C TRP A 189 20.45 9.63 8.72
N PHE A 190 21.50 9.38 9.50
CA PHE A 190 21.41 8.51 10.67
C PHE A 190 20.38 9.02 11.69
N ALA A 191 19.69 8.07 12.32
CA ALA A 191 18.79 8.30 13.43
C ALA A 191 19.56 8.70 14.71
N GLY A 192 18.84 8.90 15.81
CA GLY A 192 19.42 9.20 17.13
C GLY A 192 19.50 10.69 17.43
N SER A 193 20.03 11.49 16.50
CA SER A 193 20.09 12.96 16.62
C SER A 193 18.87 13.68 16.04
N LYS A 194 17.86 12.96 15.56
CA LYS A 194 16.68 13.50 14.87
C LYS A 194 15.39 12.98 15.52
N LEU A 195 14.27 13.67 15.29
CA LEU A 195 12.98 13.29 15.88
C LEU A 195 12.40 11.98 15.33
N GLY A 196 12.74 11.61 14.09
CA GLY A 196 12.28 10.39 13.44
C GLY A 196 13.37 9.31 13.38
N LEU A 197 12.95 8.05 13.42
CA LEU A 197 13.79 6.87 13.28
C LEU A 197 14.16 6.54 11.81
N ASN A 198 13.50 7.16 10.83
CA ASN A 198 13.81 6.99 9.41
C ASN A 198 13.71 8.31 8.63
N ALA A 199 14.81 9.07 8.62
CA ALA A 199 14.89 10.36 7.93
C ALA A 199 14.74 10.22 6.41
N GLY A 200 15.25 9.15 5.80
CA GLY A 200 15.14 8.90 4.35
C GLY A 200 13.69 8.72 3.89
N GLY A 201 12.88 8.01 4.68
CA GLY A 201 11.44 7.88 4.45
C GLY A 201 10.71 9.22 4.53
N SER A 202 10.98 10.01 5.58
CA SER A 202 10.40 11.36 5.74
C SER A 202 10.83 12.32 4.65
N PHE A 203 12.05 12.21 4.14
CA PHE A 203 12.53 13.01 3.01
C PHE A 203 11.74 12.73 1.74
N GLN A 204 11.51 11.47 1.38
CA GLN A 204 10.69 11.15 0.22
C GLN A 204 9.25 11.65 0.35
N PHE A 205 8.67 11.56 1.55
CA PHE A 205 7.34 12.09 1.84
C PHE A 205 7.30 13.62 1.72
N LEU A 206 8.29 14.33 2.26
CA LEU A 206 8.45 15.77 2.14
C LEU A 206 8.44 16.21 0.66
N ILE A 207 9.23 15.57 -0.20
CA ILE A 207 9.27 15.89 -1.64
C ILE A 207 7.89 15.68 -2.28
N ARG A 208 7.20 14.59 -1.97
CA ARG A 208 5.85 14.29 -2.50
C ARG A 208 4.83 15.33 -2.05
N TYR A 209 4.82 15.72 -0.77
CA TYR A 209 3.86 16.69 -0.25
C TYR A 209 4.14 18.13 -0.70
N LEU A 210 5.41 18.53 -0.82
CA LEU A 210 5.76 19.82 -1.43
C LEU A 210 5.37 19.86 -2.92
N ALA A 211 5.55 18.76 -3.66
CA ALA A 211 5.09 18.63 -5.04
C ALA A 211 3.55 18.71 -5.13
N ALA A 212 2.84 18.03 -4.23
CA ALA A 212 1.39 18.11 -4.13
C ALA A 212 0.90 19.52 -3.78
N ALA A 213 1.57 20.23 -2.87
CA ALA A 213 1.27 21.62 -2.52
C ALA A 213 1.50 22.58 -3.70
N CYS A 214 2.60 22.41 -4.45
CA CYS A 214 2.87 23.17 -5.67
C CYS A 214 1.82 22.91 -6.75
N LEU A 215 1.46 21.64 -6.97
CA LEU A 215 0.39 21.24 -7.89
C LEU A 215 -0.96 21.87 -7.48
N PHE A 216 -1.32 21.76 -6.22
CA PHE A 216 -2.54 22.35 -5.66
C PHE A 216 -2.57 23.87 -5.88
N GLY A 217 -1.50 24.58 -5.51
CA GLY A 217 -1.39 26.03 -5.65
C GLY A 217 -1.44 26.48 -7.12
N MET A 218 -0.79 25.76 -8.03
CA MET A 218 -0.81 26.01 -9.47
C MET A 218 -2.23 25.88 -10.04
N VAL A 219 -2.95 24.79 -9.72
CA VAL A 219 -4.34 24.60 -10.18
C VAL A 219 -5.28 25.66 -9.57
N CYS A 220 -5.03 26.11 -8.34
CA CYS A 220 -5.79 27.18 -7.70
C CYS A 220 -5.68 28.55 -8.40
N CYS A 221 -4.77 28.71 -9.35
CA CYS A 221 -4.59 29.93 -10.14
C CYS A 221 -5.40 29.94 -11.46
N PHE A 222 -6.04 28.83 -11.85
CA PHE A 222 -6.66 28.67 -13.17
C PHE A 222 -7.81 29.64 -13.46
N GLN A 223 -7.80 30.24 -14.65
CA GLN A 223 -8.75 31.27 -15.04
C GLN A 223 -10.18 30.79 -15.35
N SER A 224 -10.41 29.49 -15.53
CA SER A 224 -11.74 28.92 -15.81
C SER A 224 -11.91 27.54 -15.15
N PRO A 225 -11.98 27.48 -13.81
CA PRO A 225 -11.98 26.21 -13.07
C PRO A 225 -13.18 25.31 -13.40
N GLU A 226 -14.33 25.87 -13.80
CA GLU A 226 -15.48 25.11 -14.27
C GLU A 226 -15.21 24.39 -15.61
N ARG A 227 -14.59 25.10 -16.57
CA ARG A 227 -14.19 24.50 -17.86
C ARG A 227 -13.10 23.46 -17.66
N SER A 228 -12.16 23.71 -16.76
CA SER A 228 -11.11 22.76 -16.41
C SER A 228 -11.65 21.53 -15.72
N LEU A 229 -12.59 21.69 -14.78
CA LEU A 229 -13.28 20.56 -14.17
C LEU A 229 -14.02 19.74 -15.22
N ARG A 230 -14.70 20.37 -16.17
CA ARG A 230 -15.38 19.67 -17.27
C ARG A 230 -14.42 18.87 -18.16
N ARG A 231 -13.28 19.46 -18.56
CA ARG A 231 -12.25 18.76 -19.36
C ARG A 231 -11.59 17.62 -18.59
N LEU A 232 -11.34 17.83 -17.30
CA LEU A 232 -10.87 16.79 -16.39
C LEU A 232 -11.90 15.66 -16.29
N SER A 233 -13.20 15.97 -16.15
CA SER A 233 -14.25 14.95 -16.12
C SER A 233 -14.29 14.12 -17.40
N ILE A 234 -14.17 14.73 -18.57
CA ILE A 234 -14.12 14.00 -19.86
C ILE A 234 -12.91 13.06 -19.88
N THR A 235 -11.74 13.57 -19.48
CA THR A 235 -10.51 12.78 -19.41
C THR A 235 -10.64 11.62 -18.41
N ALA A 236 -11.26 11.89 -17.26
CA ALA A 236 -11.54 10.91 -16.22
C ALA A 236 -12.46 9.79 -16.70
N VAL A 237 -13.50 10.09 -17.48
CA VAL A 237 -14.38 9.06 -18.08
C VAL A 237 -13.56 8.17 -19.00
N ILE A 238 -12.75 8.76 -19.89
CA ILE A 238 -11.94 8.00 -20.86
C ILE A 238 -11.00 7.04 -20.14
N VAL A 239 -10.22 7.54 -19.17
CA VAL A 239 -9.26 6.70 -18.44
C VAL A 239 -9.96 5.68 -17.55
N ALA A 240 -11.04 6.05 -16.84
CA ALA A 240 -11.76 5.12 -15.97
C ALA A 240 -12.45 4.01 -16.76
N SER A 241 -13.04 4.31 -17.92
CA SER A 241 -13.59 3.28 -18.81
C SER A 241 -12.49 2.36 -19.34
N ALA A 242 -11.35 2.90 -19.78
CA ALA A 242 -10.23 2.09 -20.25
C ALA A 242 -9.69 1.18 -19.14
N LEU A 243 -9.53 1.69 -17.92
CA LEU A 243 -9.11 0.93 -16.74
C LEU A 243 -10.13 -0.13 -16.33
N ALA A 244 -11.43 0.18 -16.43
CA ALA A 244 -12.50 -0.77 -16.12
C ALA A 244 -12.48 -1.95 -17.09
N VAL A 245 -12.45 -1.69 -18.39
CA VAL A 245 -12.36 -2.74 -19.41
C VAL A 245 -11.07 -3.53 -19.24
N PHE A 246 -9.93 -2.86 -19.03
CA PHE A 246 -8.65 -3.52 -18.82
C PHE A 246 -8.66 -4.42 -17.57
N GLY A 247 -9.16 -3.92 -16.43
CA GLY A 247 -9.22 -4.68 -15.19
C GLY A 247 -10.10 -5.92 -15.28
N ILE A 248 -11.28 -5.80 -15.91
CA ILE A 248 -12.17 -6.92 -16.18
C ILE A 248 -11.52 -7.94 -17.12
N ALA A 249 -10.94 -7.47 -18.24
CA ALA A 249 -10.26 -8.32 -19.20
C ALA A 249 -9.05 -9.05 -18.59
N GLN A 250 -8.29 -8.38 -17.73
CA GLN A 250 -7.19 -8.98 -16.99
C GLN A 250 -7.72 -10.06 -16.04
N HIS A 251 -8.71 -9.74 -15.20
CA HIS A 251 -9.27 -10.66 -14.22
C HIS A 251 -9.79 -11.97 -14.85
N PHE A 252 -10.52 -11.88 -15.97
CA PHE A 252 -11.02 -13.08 -16.67
C PHE A 252 -10.01 -13.71 -17.64
N GLY A 253 -8.95 -12.99 -18.00
CA GLY A 253 -7.95 -13.45 -18.97
C GLY A 253 -6.68 -14.03 -18.35
N SER A 254 -6.39 -13.75 -17.07
CA SER A 254 -5.24 -14.32 -16.36
C SER A 254 -5.69 -15.37 -15.36
N HIS A 255 -5.16 -16.59 -15.49
CA HIS A 255 -5.14 -17.54 -14.37
C HIS A 255 -3.99 -17.08 -13.45
N ASP A 256 -4.23 -16.95 -12.15
CA ASP A 256 -3.17 -16.82 -11.12
C ASP A 256 -2.47 -15.44 -10.97
N GLY A 257 -3.22 -14.36 -10.69
CA GLY A 257 -2.63 -13.16 -10.05
C GLY A 257 -1.62 -12.35 -10.88
N LEU A 258 -1.61 -12.51 -12.21
CA LEU A 258 -0.70 -11.80 -13.12
C LEU A 258 -1.23 -10.41 -13.51
N ALA A 259 -0.50 -9.35 -13.18
CA ALA A 259 -0.68 -8.03 -13.80
C ALA A 259 -0.16 -8.03 -15.24
N TYR A 260 -0.89 -7.36 -16.13
CA TYR A 260 -0.55 -7.29 -17.56
C TYR A 260 -0.30 -8.67 -18.19
N TRP A 261 -0.97 -9.72 -17.70
CA TRP A 261 -0.80 -11.12 -18.12
C TRP A 261 0.64 -11.66 -18.03
N THR A 262 1.56 -10.93 -17.41
CA THR A 262 3.01 -11.21 -17.49
C THR A 262 3.74 -11.04 -16.17
N TYR A 263 3.31 -10.09 -15.33
CA TYR A 263 3.97 -9.76 -14.08
C TYR A 263 3.21 -10.38 -12.90
N GLU A 264 3.82 -11.38 -12.28
CA GLU A 264 3.31 -11.98 -11.05
C GLU A 264 3.29 -10.95 -9.93
N ILE A 265 2.12 -10.73 -9.33
CA ILE A 265 1.98 -9.90 -8.14
C ILE A 265 2.12 -10.81 -6.92
N PRO A 266 3.10 -10.58 -6.04
CA PRO A 266 3.21 -11.33 -4.79
C PRO A 266 1.89 -11.29 -4.01
N GLY A 267 1.36 -12.46 -3.67
CA GLY A 267 0.06 -12.62 -3.00
C GLY A 267 -1.15 -12.58 -3.93
N GLY A 268 -1.01 -12.32 -5.24
CA GLY A 268 -2.08 -12.42 -6.23
C GLY A 268 -3.24 -11.41 -6.11
N LEU A 269 -3.14 -10.44 -5.19
CA LEU A 269 -4.22 -9.51 -4.84
C LEU A 269 -4.28 -8.24 -5.73
N GLY A 270 -3.76 -8.26 -6.96
CA GLY A 270 -3.80 -7.11 -7.86
C GLY A 270 -5.10 -6.98 -8.66
N PHE A 271 -5.42 -5.77 -9.14
CA PHE A 271 -6.53 -5.57 -10.09
C PHE A 271 -6.25 -4.46 -11.09
N GLY A 272 -6.44 -4.77 -12.38
CA GLY A 272 -6.01 -3.88 -13.47
C GLY A 272 -4.52 -3.54 -13.33
N PRO A 273 -4.11 -2.28 -13.54
CA PRO A 273 -2.72 -1.91 -13.39
C PRO A 273 -2.31 -1.70 -11.92
N PHE A 274 -3.19 -1.86 -10.92
CA PHE A 274 -2.83 -1.59 -9.53
C PHE A 274 -2.32 -2.85 -8.84
N VAL A 275 -1.17 -2.72 -8.16
CA VAL A 275 -0.53 -3.82 -7.41
C VAL A 275 -1.43 -4.37 -6.30
N ASN A 276 -2.17 -3.47 -5.63
CA ASN A 276 -3.17 -3.83 -4.62
C ASN A 276 -4.57 -3.53 -5.18
N ARG A 277 -5.45 -4.54 -5.19
CA ARG A 277 -6.85 -4.44 -5.62
C ARG A 277 -7.61 -3.35 -4.88
N ASN A 278 -7.29 -3.08 -3.61
CA ASN A 278 -7.96 -2.04 -2.83
C ASN A 278 -7.57 -0.62 -3.23
N HIS A 279 -6.44 -0.43 -3.92
CA HIS A 279 -6.03 0.88 -4.41
C HIS A 279 -6.76 1.29 -5.70
N PHE A 280 -7.20 0.31 -6.51
CA PHE A 280 -7.94 0.55 -7.76
C PHE A 280 -9.22 1.39 -7.54
N PRO A 281 -10.09 1.06 -6.55
CA PRO A 281 -11.27 1.87 -6.24
C PRO A 281 -11.02 3.33 -5.92
N PHE A 282 -9.86 3.71 -5.37
CA PHE A 282 -9.61 5.14 -5.08
C PHE A 282 -9.59 5.97 -6.37
N PHE A 283 -8.87 5.50 -7.39
CA PHE A 283 -8.81 6.17 -8.69
C PHE A 283 -10.16 6.07 -9.41
N MET A 284 -10.79 4.89 -9.38
CA MET A 284 -12.05 4.64 -10.06
C MET A 284 -13.22 5.42 -9.45
N ASN A 285 -13.26 5.62 -8.13
CA ASN A 285 -14.32 6.40 -7.50
C ASN A 285 -14.25 7.89 -7.86
N LEU A 286 -13.05 8.44 -8.06
CA LEU A 286 -12.88 9.79 -8.64
C LEU A 286 -13.43 9.84 -10.07
N GLY A 287 -13.11 8.84 -10.91
CA GLY A 287 -13.65 8.70 -12.26
C GLY A 287 -15.18 8.54 -12.30
N LEU A 288 -15.72 7.67 -11.43
CA LEU A 288 -17.15 7.41 -11.25
C LEU A 288 -17.89 8.70 -10.91
N GLY A 289 -17.42 9.42 -9.90
CA GLY A 289 -18.01 10.69 -9.47
C GLY A 289 -18.04 11.70 -10.62
N LEU A 290 -16.92 11.92 -11.32
CA LEU A 290 -16.86 12.86 -12.43
C LEU A 290 -17.72 12.43 -13.64
N THR A 291 -17.87 11.13 -13.89
CA THR A 291 -18.75 10.57 -14.93
C THR A 291 -20.21 10.83 -14.58
N LEU A 292 -20.61 10.56 -13.32
CA LEU A 292 -21.94 10.89 -12.80
C LEU A 292 -22.22 12.40 -12.89
N GLY A 293 -21.21 13.24 -12.62
CA GLY A 293 -21.32 14.70 -12.76
C GLY A 293 -21.65 15.14 -14.20
N LEU A 294 -20.99 14.56 -15.20
CA LEU A 294 -21.28 14.82 -16.62
C LEU A 294 -22.67 14.31 -17.02
N LEU A 295 -23.06 13.12 -16.54
CA LEU A 295 -24.39 12.58 -16.79
C LEU A 295 -25.47 13.47 -16.18
N MET A 296 -25.32 13.87 -14.92
CA MET A 296 -26.22 14.82 -14.25
C MET A 296 -26.33 16.14 -15.03
N GLU A 297 -25.23 16.69 -15.52
CA GLU A 297 -25.23 17.91 -16.34
C GLU A 297 -26.05 17.74 -17.63
N ARG A 298 -26.00 16.55 -18.25
CA ARG A 298 -26.80 16.21 -19.44
C ARG A 298 -28.27 16.06 -19.12
N LEU A 299 -28.61 15.36 -18.04
CA LEU A 299 -29.99 15.17 -17.59
C LEU A 299 -30.67 16.50 -17.27
N GLU A 300 -29.95 17.42 -16.63
CA GLU A 300 -30.46 18.77 -16.32
C GLU A 300 -30.78 19.56 -17.60
N LYS A 301 -29.96 19.43 -18.65
CA LYS A 301 -30.23 20.05 -19.95
C LYS A 301 -31.44 19.46 -20.66
N MET A 302 -31.73 18.17 -20.48
CA MET A 302 -32.91 17.50 -21.04
C MET A 302 -34.21 17.83 -20.30
N GLY A 303 -34.13 18.33 -19.07
CA GLY A 303 -35.30 18.70 -18.27
C GLY A 303 -36.26 17.54 -17.99
N ARG A 304 -37.58 17.81 -17.99
CA ARG A 304 -38.62 16.81 -17.64
C ARG A 304 -38.69 15.62 -18.61
N HIS A 305 -38.14 15.75 -19.81
CA HIS A 305 -38.19 14.73 -20.86
C HIS A 305 -36.95 13.81 -20.89
N TRP A 306 -36.07 13.90 -19.90
CA TRP A 306 -34.82 13.13 -19.85
C TRP A 306 -35.03 11.62 -20.07
N HIS A 307 -36.07 11.03 -19.49
CA HIS A 307 -36.36 9.59 -19.59
C HIS A 307 -36.63 9.12 -21.03
N ARG A 308 -37.14 9.99 -21.91
CA ARG A 308 -37.38 9.68 -23.33
C ARG A 308 -36.14 9.93 -24.19
N LEU A 309 -35.30 10.89 -23.78
CA LEU A 309 -34.15 11.35 -24.54
C LEU A 309 -32.84 10.65 -24.14
N LEU A 310 -32.83 9.95 -23.01
CA LEU A 310 -31.63 9.37 -22.41
C LEU A 310 -30.88 8.44 -23.36
N LEU A 311 -31.61 7.52 -24.02
CA LEU A 311 -31.03 6.54 -24.95
C LEU A 311 -30.87 7.11 -26.37
N ALA A 312 -31.57 8.20 -26.68
CA ALA A 312 -31.51 8.87 -27.98
C ALA A 312 -30.32 9.86 -28.07
N ASP A 313 -29.87 10.41 -26.94
CA ASP A 313 -28.68 11.26 -26.88
C ASP A 313 -27.41 10.39 -26.81
N GLY A 314 -26.63 10.38 -27.89
CA GLY A 314 -25.43 9.56 -27.98
C GLY A 314 -24.42 9.81 -26.86
N VAL A 315 -24.29 11.04 -26.37
CA VAL A 315 -23.36 11.35 -25.27
C VAL A 315 -23.85 10.75 -23.96
N ALA A 316 -25.14 10.88 -23.63
CA ALA A 316 -25.72 10.28 -22.45
C ALA A 316 -25.64 8.74 -22.49
N THR A 317 -25.91 8.13 -23.64
CA THR A 317 -25.74 6.68 -23.84
C THR A 317 -24.30 6.23 -23.60
N TRP A 318 -23.30 6.94 -24.16
CA TRP A 318 -21.88 6.63 -23.90
C TRP A 318 -21.50 6.77 -22.43
N LEU A 319 -22.01 7.79 -21.73
CA LEU A 319 -21.78 7.97 -20.30
C LEU A 319 -22.41 6.83 -19.48
N LEU A 320 -23.59 6.33 -19.86
CA LEU A 320 -24.21 5.17 -19.22
C LEU A 320 -23.39 3.89 -19.42
N VAL A 321 -22.94 3.63 -20.65
CA VAL A 321 -22.07 2.49 -20.95
C VAL A 321 -20.77 2.58 -20.13
N ALA A 322 -20.14 3.75 -20.07
CA ALA A 322 -18.97 3.99 -19.24
C ALA A 322 -19.24 3.68 -17.76
N LEU A 323 -20.37 4.13 -17.21
CA LEU A 323 -20.77 3.85 -15.83
C LEU A 323 -20.97 2.35 -15.57
N ILE A 324 -21.58 1.62 -16.51
CA ILE A 324 -21.78 0.18 -16.39
C ILE A 324 -20.42 -0.52 -16.23
N PHE A 325 -19.45 -0.22 -17.09
CA PHE A 325 -18.11 -0.81 -16.99
C PHE A 325 -17.39 -0.40 -15.70
N ILE A 326 -17.44 0.88 -15.31
CA ILE A 326 -16.83 1.37 -14.08
C ILE A 326 -17.40 0.63 -12.86
N ILE A 327 -18.73 0.54 -12.73
CA ILE A 327 -19.40 -0.14 -11.61
C ILE A 327 -19.10 -1.65 -11.65
N ALA A 328 -19.17 -2.28 -12.82
CA ALA A 328 -18.82 -3.69 -12.96
C ALA A 328 -17.38 -3.97 -12.50
N SER A 329 -16.42 -3.13 -12.89
CA SER A 329 -15.02 -3.30 -12.46
C SER A 329 -14.83 -3.10 -10.96
N LEU A 330 -15.59 -2.21 -10.32
CA LEU A 330 -15.57 -2.03 -8.86
C LEU A 330 -16.11 -3.26 -8.12
N ILE A 331 -17.10 -3.95 -8.68
CA ILE A 331 -17.62 -5.20 -8.10
C ILE A 331 -16.62 -6.34 -8.31
N VAL A 332 -16.10 -6.50 -9.52
CA VAL A 332 -15.15 -7.57 -9.88
C VAL A 332 -13.79 -7.42 -9.18
N CYS A 333 -13.38 -6.21 -8.78
CA CYS A 333 -12.13 -6.02 -8.03
C CYS A 333 -12.18 -6.51 -6.58
N VAL A 334 -13.36 -6.91 -6.08
CA VAL A 334 -13.57 -7.49 -4.74
C VAL A 334 -13.10 -6.58 -3.59
N SER A 335 -13.06 -5.25 -3.80
CA SER A 335 -12.72 -4.29 -2.75
C SER A 335 -13.97 -3.75 -2.03
N ARG A 336 -14.30 -4.38 -0.90
CA ARG A 336 -15.48 -4.08 -0.07
C ARG A 336 -15.54 -2.61 0.36
N GLY A 337 -14.42 -2.09 0.86
CA GLY A 337 -14.28 -0.69 1.29
C GLY A 337 -14.50 0.28 0.13
N GLY A 338 -13.99 -0.05 -1.07
CA GLY A 338 -14.13 0.76 -2.27
C GLY A 338 -15.58 0.89 -2.74
N VAL A 339 -16.31 -0.23 -2.80
CA VAL A 339 -17.71 -0.28 -3.21
C VAL A 339 -18.62 0.43 -2.18
N LEU A 340 -18.47 0.11 -0.90
CA LEU A 340 -19.27 0.73 0.16
C LEU A 340 -19.07 2.25 0.20
N SER A 341 -17.83 2.71 0.07
CA SER A 341 -17.50 4.14 0.04
C SER A 341 -18.16 4.85 -1.14
N ALA A 342 -18.21 4.21 -2.32
CA ALA A 342 -18.89 4.76 -3.49
C ALA A 342 -20.40 4.91 -3.26
N VAL A 343 -21.06 3.88 -2.73
CA VAL A 343 -22.51 3.89 -2.47
C VAL A 343 -22.88 4.95 -1.44
N VAL A 344 -22.14 5.02 -0.33
CA VAL A 344 -22.34 6.04 0.71
C VAL A 344 -22.11 7.43 0.15
N ALA A 345 -21.03 7.64 -0.63
CA ALA A 345 -20.73 8.94 -1.21
C ALA A 345 -21.80 9.42 -2.20
N ILE A 346 -22.26 8.56 -3.10
CA ILE A 346 -23.35 8.86 -4.04
C ILE A 346 -24.60 9.25 -3.26
N THR A 347 -24.97 8.46 -2.26
CA THR A 347 -26.15 8.69 -1.43
C THR A 347 -26.10 10.05 -0.73
N VAL A 348 -25.01 10.32 -0.01
CA VAL A 348 -24.84 11.55 0.76
C VAL A 348 -24.87 12.77 -0.16
N VAL A 349 -24.15 12.74 -1.29
CA VAL A 349 -24.11 13.89 -2.21
C VAL A 349 -25.44 14.11 -2.90
N LEU A 350 -26.17 13.06 -3.28
CA LEU A 350 -27.52 13.20 -3.84
C LEU A 350 -28.51 13.77 -2.82
N LEU A 351 -28.47 13.31 -1.56
CA LEU A 351 -29.28 13.87 -0.47
C LEU A 351 -28.95 15.35 -0.20
N LEU A 352 -27.66 15.71 -0.27
CA LEU A 352 -27.24 17.10 -0.17
C LEU A 352 -27.76 17.92 -1.35
N ARG A 353 -27.65 17.41 -2.59
CA ARG A 353 -28.03 18.12 -3.82
C ARG A 353 -29.53 18.38 -3.89
N LEU A 354 -30.35 17.37 -3.59
CA LEU A 354 -31.80 17.47 -3.68
C LEU A 354 -32.32 18.27 -2.48
N SER A 355 -32.85 19.48 -2.71
CA SER A 355 -33.58 20.25 -1.68
C SER A 355 -34.96 19.60 -1.47
N VAL A 356 -34.97 18.48 -0.75
CA VAL A 356 -36.17 17.65 -0.62
C VAL A 356 -37.15 18.29 0.37
N GLY A 357 -37.99 19.18 -0.15
CA GLY A 357 -39.19 19.71 0.51
C GLY A 357 -40.48 18.98 0.13
N GLY A 358 -40.47 18.13 -0.93
CA GLY A 358 -41.69 17.47 -1.44
C GLY A 358 -41.58 15.96 -1.71
N VAL A 359 -40.40 15.42 -2.04
CA VAL A 359 -40.18 13.96 -2.04
C VAL A 359 -39.87 13.54 -0.60
N LYS A 360 -40.51 12.50 -0.06
CA LYS A 360 -40.17 12.03 1.29
C LYS A 360 -38.68 11.67 1.28
N ARG A 361 -37.82 12.38 2.02
CA ARG A 361 -36.37 12.09 2.15
C ARG A 361 -36.10 10.59 2.38
N TRP A 362 -37.06 9.94 3.04
CA TRP A 362 -37.18 8.50 3.26
C TRP A 362 -37.18 7.64 2.00
N LEU A 363 -37.63 8.12 0.84
CA LEU A 363 -37.60 7.39 -0.44
C LEU A 363 -36.20 7.38 -1.05
N VAL A 364 -35.49 8.51 -1.03
CA VAL A 364 -34.09 8.57 -1.50
C VAL A 364 -33.20 7.76 -0.56
N LEU A 365 -33.43 7.88 0.76
CA LEU A 365 -32.78 7.05 1.76
C LEU A 365 -33.14 5.56 1.57
N GLY A 366 -34.39 5.24 1.27
CA GLY A 366 -34.86 3.88 1.02
C GLY A 366 -34.25 3.25 -0.23
N VAL A 367 -34.11 4.00 -1.32
CA VAL A 367 -33.43 3.53 -2.55
C VAL A 367 -31.92 3.38 -2.32
N ALA A 368 -31.30 4.29 -1.58
CA ALA A 368 -29.89 4.20 -1.23
C ALA A 368 -29.60 3.00 -0.31
N VAL A 369 -30.43 2.79 0.72
CA VAL A 369 -30.37 1.63 1.61
C VAL A 369 -30.65 0.37 0.81
N ALA A 370 -31.66 0.36 -0.07
CA ALA A 370 -31.93 -0.79 -0.94
C ALA A 370 -30.76 -1.08 -1.88
N ALA A 371 -30.14 -0.08 -2.49
CA ALA A 371 -28.96 -0.26 -3.34
C ALA A 371 -27.76 -0.75 -2.54
N ALA A 372 -27.48 -0.15 -1.38
CA ALA A 372 -26.43 -0.61 -0.47
C ALA A 372 -26.68 -2.06 -0.03
N THR A 373 -27.89 -2.39 0.40
CA THR A 373 -28.32 -3.73 0.80
C THR A 373 -28.25 -4.71 -0.37
N THR A 374 -28.67 -4.33 -1.58
CA THR A 374 -28.55 -5.19 -2.76
C THR A 374 -27.09 -5.43 -3.11
N LEU A 375 -26.22 -4.41 -3.06
CA LEU A 375 -24.78 -4.59 -3.22
C LEU A 375 -24.17 -5.43 -2.11
N LEU A 376 -24.66 -5.32 -0.88
CA LEU A 376 -24.23 -6.13 0.27
C LEU A 376 -24.72 -7.59 0.18
N LEU A 377 -25.92 -7.81 -0.39
CA LEU A 377 -26.47 -9.14 -0.64
C LEU A 377 -25.77 -9.81 -1.83
N LEU A 378 -25.42 -9.04 -2.87
CA LEU A 378 -24.54 -9.50 -3.95
C LEU A 378 -23.14 -9.83 -3.40
N TRP A 379 -22.66 -9.08 -2.41
CA TRP A 379 -21.40 -9.33 -1.71
C TRP A 379 -21.42 -10.64 -0.90
N VAL A 380 -22.49 -10.93 -0.14
CA VAL A 380 -22.68 -12.23 0.52
C VAL A 380 -22.79 -13.38 -0.49
N GLY A 381 -23.46 -13.15 -1.62
CA GLY A 381 -23.57 -14.14 -2.70
C GLY A 381 -22.23 -14.45 -3.39
N PHE A 382 -21.35 -13.46 -3.52
CA PHE A 382 -20.02 -13.61 -4.12
C PHE A 382 -19.02 -14.28 -3.16
N ASP A 383 -19.05 -13.94 -1.87
CA ASP A 383 -18.25 -14.60 -0.82
C ASP A 383 -18.54 -16.11 -0.73
N PHE A 384 -19.77 -16.55 -1.01
CA PHE A 384 -20.11 -17.98 -1.02
C PHE A 384 -19.55 -18.73 -2.24
N TYR A 385 -19.27 -18.02 -3.34
CA TYR A 385 -18.65 -18.58 -4.55
C TYR A 385 -17.13 -18.58 -4.44
N GLU A 386 -16.53 -17.47 -3.99
CA GLU A 386 -15.09 -17.36 -3.74
C GLU A 386 -14.64 -18.26 -2.59
N SER A 387 -15.38 -18.37 -1.48
CA SER A 387 -15.00 -19.26 -0.38
C SER A 387 -14.96 -20.74 -0.78
N ARG A 388 -15.77 -21.18 -1.76
CA ARG A 388 -15.66 -22.55 -2.30
C ARG A 388 -14.46 -22.76 -3.22
N LEU A 389 -13.97 -21.71 -3.89
CA LEU A 389 -12.79 -21.77 -4.74
C LEU A 389 -11.50 -21.54 -3.92
N ASN A 390 -11.54 -20.66 -2.91
CA ASN A 390 -10.45 -20.38 -1.97
C ASN A 390 -10.37 -21.42 -0.85
N MET A 391 -11.37 -22.26 -0.61
CA MET A 391 -11.22 -23.47 0.22
C MET A 391 -10.18 -24.46 -0.34
N LEU A 392 -9.74 -24.28 -1.59
CA LEU A 392 -8.63 -25.01 -2.20
C LEU A 392 -7.27 -24.27 -2.11
N ALA A 393 -7.25 -23.03 -1.61
CA ALA A 393 -6.06 -22.19 -1.48
C ALA A 393 -5.99 -21.55 -0.08
N ASP A 394 -5.16 -22.13 0.79
CA ASP A 394 -4.97 -21.76 2.20
C ASP A 394 -5.06 -20.26 2.53
N SER A 395 -5.97 -19.95 3.46
CA SER A 395 -5.94 -18.84 4.43
C SER A 395 -5.82 -17.40 3.90
N ASP A 396 -6.97 -16.78 3.60
CA ASP A 396 -7.07 -15.34 3.40
C ASP A 396 -6.81 -14.59 4.74
N ARG A 397 -5.62 -13.99 4.88
CA ARG A 397 -5.24 -13.05 5.96
C ARG A 397 -6.21 -11.85 6.08
N TYR A 398 -7.04 -11.60 5.07
CA TYR A 398 -8.05 -10.54 5.09
C TYR A 398 -9.43 -10.98 5.62
N SER A 399 -9.51 -12.13 6.30
CA SER A 399 -10.64 -12.43 7.18
C SER A 399 -10.86 -11.29 8.20
N SER A 400 -12.06 -11.20 8.76
CA SER A 400 -12.60 -10.01 9.47
C SER A 400 -11.69 -9.36 10.52
N ASP A 401 -10.72 -10.09 11.07
CA ASP A 401 -9.93 -9.69 12.23
C ASP A 401 -8.55 -9.09 11.86
N GLY A 402 -8.07 -9.23 10.62
CA GLY A 402 -6.70 -8.85 10.20
C GLY A 402 -6.37 -7.35 10.33
N ARG A 403 -7.30 -6.46 9.98
CA ARG A 403 -7.08 -5.00 10.10
C ARG A 403 -7.00 -4.52 11.55
N TRP A 404 -7.72 -5.17 12.46
CA TRP A 404 -7.71 -4.78 13.87
C TRP A 404 -6.35 -5.02 14.52
N ILE A 405 -5.66 -6.09 14.09
CA ILE A 405 -4.27 -6.37 14.46
C ILE A 405 -3.37 -5.22 14.00
N LEU A 406 -3.48 -4.82 12.73
CA LEU A 406 -2.70 -3.70 12.17
C LEU A 406 -2.91 -2.39 12.95
N TRP A 407 -4.16 -2.10 13.31
CA TRP A 407 -4.51 -0.87 14.03
C TRP A 407 -4.02 -0.89 15.48
N LYS A 408 -4.10 -2.03 16.16
CA LYS A 408 -3.53 -2.18 17.50
C LYS A 408 -2.02 -1.98 17.49
N ALA A 409 -1.31 -2.57 16.54
CA ALA A 409 0.13 -2.34 16.39
C ALA A 409 0.45 -0.86 16.10
N ALA A 410 -0.35 -0.20 15.25
CA ALA A 410 -0.23 1.23 14.96
C ALA A 410 -0.36 2.08 16.24
N LEU A 411 -1.39 1.81 17.04
CA LEU A 411 -1.71 2.57 18.25
C LEU A 411 -0.75 2.30 19.40
N SER A 412 -0.20 1.08 19.49
CA SER A 412 0.72 0.69 20.57
C SER A 412 2.07 1.40 20.50
N SER A 413 2.50 1.84 19.31
CA SER A 413 3.75 2.60 19.12
C SER A 413 3.59 4.12 19.27
N VAL A 414 2.36 4.65 19.32
CA VAL A 414 2.10 6.09 19.46
C VAL A 414 2.68 6.71 20.73
N PRO A 415 2.62 6.07 21.93
CA PRO A 415 3.14 6.67 23.16
C PRO A 415 4.63 7.03 23.12
N GLU A 416 5.42 6.33 22.30
CA GLU A 416 6.86 6.58 22.15
C GLU A 416 7.18 7.76 21.23
N PHE A 417 6.25 8.09 20.31
CA PHE A 417 6.42 9.14 19.30
C PHE A 417 5.16 10.02 19.14
N PRO A 418 4.62 10.62 20.21
CA PRO A 418 3.26 11.17 20.19
C PRO A 418 3.13 12.43 19.32
N TRP A 419 4.11 13.33 19.35
CA TRP A 419 3.97 14.67 18.75
C TRP A 419 4.24 14.67 17.25
N PHE A 420 5.39 14.12 16.85
CA PHE A 420 5.90 14.19 15.49
C PHE A 420 6.02 12.82 14.80
N GLY A 421 5.67 11.73 15.49
CA GLY A 421 5.68 10.39 14.91
C GLY A 421 7.08 9.79 14.79
N SER A 422 7.11 8.52 14.39
CA SER A 422 8.33 7.71 14.39
C SER A 422 9.19 7.89 13.14
N GLY A 423 8.76 8.65 12.13
CA GLY A 423 9.46 8.80 10.86
C GLY A 423 8.70 8.19 9.68
N GLY A 424 9.08 8.55 8.46
CA GLY A 424 8.41 8.03 7.27
C GLY A 424 8.76 6.56 7.03
N GLU A 425 7.80 5.77 6.54
CA GLU A 425 7.95 4.34 6.24
C GLU A 425 8.22 3.44 7.45
N THR A 426 8.07 3.91 8.69
CA THR A 426 8.37 3.12 9.90
C THR A 426 7.24 2.17 10.31
N TYR A 427 5.99 2.43 9.88
CA TYR A 427 4.85 1.59 10.25
C TYR A 427 5.09 0.09 10.00
N ARG A 428 5.74 -0.23 8.86
CA ARG A 428 6.04 -1.62 8.43
C ARG A 428 6.78 -2.45 9.48
N TYR A 429 7.42 -1.82 10.46
CA TYR A 429 8.15 -2.50 11.54
C TYR A 429 7.30 -2.65 12.81
N TRP A 430 6.31 -1.77 13.05
CA TRP A 430 5.51 -1.84 14.27
C TRP A 430 4.59 -3.04 14.32
N GLU A 431 4.10 -3.53 13.18
CA GLU A 431 3.35 -4.79 13.12
C GLU A 431 4.21 -5.96 13.62
N THR A 432 5.48 -6.02 13.21
CA THR A 432 6.39 -7.11 13.63
C THR A 432 6.86 -6.95 15.07
N ILE A 433 7.05 -5.73 15.57
CA ILE A 433 7.51 -5.46 16.94
C ILE A 433 6.39 -5.71 17.96
N GLN A 434 5.20 -5.14 17.74
CA GLN A 434 4.14 -5.12 18.74
C GLN A 434 3.28 -6.41 18.76
N MET A 435 3.45 -7.28 17.74
CA MET A 435 2.83 -8.60 17.60
C MET A 435 1.48 -8.77 18.30
N THR A 436 0.48 -8.03 17.85
CA THR A 436 -0.83 -8.00 18.51
C THR A 436 -1.77 -9.03 17.88
N GLY A 437 -1.56 -10.35 18.05
CA GLY A 437 -2.45 -11.33 17.40
C GLY A 437 -2.12 -12.81 17.61
N ASP A 438 -2.82 -13.66 16.86
CA ASP A 438 -2.64 -15.12 16.87
C ASP A 438 -1.29 -15.49 16.20
N PRO A 439 -0.47 -16.38 16.81
CA PRO A 439 0.81 -16.85 16.27
C PRO A 439 0.77 -17.37 14.82
N GLN A 440 -0.36 -17.85 14.32
CA GLN A 440 -0.47 -18.30 12.91
C GLN A 440 -0.28 -17.16 11.90
N TRP A 441 -0.45 -15.91 12.34
CA TRP A 441 -0.41 -14.73 11.49
C TRP A 441 1.00 -14.21 11.25
N THR A 442 1.98 -14.69 12.02
CA THR A 442 3.38 -14.33 11.88
C THR A 442 4.06 -15.30 10.91
N SER A 443 4.12 -14.94 9.63
CA SER A 443 4.92 -15.65 8.62
C SER A 443 5.91 -14.72 7.95
N GLU A 444 7.08 -15.23 7.53
CA GLU A 444 8.08 -14.48 6.76
C GLU A 444 7.51 -13.90 5.45
N THR A 445 6.47 -14.52 4.90
CA THR A 445 5.90 -14.20 3.58
C THR A 445 4.80 -13.14 3.61
N ASN A 446 4.17 -12.91 4.78
CA ASN A 446 3.02 -12.03 4.92
C ASN A 446 3.35 -10.88 5.88
N LYS A 447 3.97 -9.81 5.38
CA LYS A 447 4.24 -8.58 6.15
C LYS A 447 3.37 -7.44 5.60
N SER A 448 2.65 -6.73 6.47
CA SER A 448 1.98 -5.50 6.05
C SER A 448 2.97 -4.35 6.05
N ILE A 449 2.97 -3.59 4.96
CA ILE A 449 3.81 -2.40 4.85
C ILE A 449 3.12 -1.20 5.53
N ARG A 450 1.81 -1.28 5.80
CA ARG A 450 0.93 -0.16 6.18
C ARG A 450 -0.20 -0.57 7.12
N ALA A 451 -0.77 0.41 7.82
CA ALA A 451 -1.86 0.19 8.77
C ALA A 451 -3.22 -0.08 8.11
N ASP A 452 -3.29 -0.07 6.77
CA ASP A 452 -4.56 -0.08 6.03
C ASP A 452 -5.53 0.98 6.57
N ASN A 453 -5.00 2.17 6.87
CA ASN A 453 -5.75 3.34 7.32
C ASN A 453 -4.86 4.58 7.23
N GLU A 454 -5.21 5.54 6.36
CA GLU A 454 -4.40 6.75 6.11
C GLU A 454 -4.17 7.59 7.38
N PHE A 455 -5.16 7.65 8.27
CA PHE A 455 -5.07 8.44 9.50
C PHE A 455 -4.14 7.79 10.52
N LEU A 456 -4.20 6.46 10.66
CA LEU A 456 -3.29 5.73 11.55
C LEU A 456 -1.86 5.72 11.00
N ASP A 457 -1.69 5.58 9.68
CA ASP A 457 -0.37 5.72 9.05
C ASP A 457 0.22 7.10 9.32
N VAL A 458 -0.54 8.18 9.13
CA VAL A 458 -0.06 9.54 9.41
C VAL A 458 0.19 9.77 10.90
N LEU A 459 -0.67 9.25 11.79
CA LEU A 459 -0.45 9.34 13.24
C LEU A 459 0.84 8.64 13.66
N ASN A 460 1.11 7.45 13.12
CA ASN A 460 2.29 6.67 13.47
C ASN A 460 3.59 7.27 12.91
N GLU A 461 3.56 7.76 11.67
CA GLU A 461 4.74 8.28 10.99
C GLU A 461 5.02 9.76 11.28
N TYR A 462 3.98 10.58 11.50
CA TYR A 462 4.05 12.04 11.64
C TYR A 462 3.36 12.59 12.91
N GLY A 463 2.91 11.73 13.80
CA GLY A 463 2.38 12.08 15.11
C GLY A 463 1.08 12.86 15.07
N ILE A 464 0.68 13.38 16.22
CA ILE A 464 -0.55 14.17 16.38
C ILE A 464 -0.50 15.42 15.48
N VAL A 465 0.66 16.06 15.31
CA VAL A 465 0.76 17.27 14.47
C VAL A 465 0.50 16.95 13.00
N GLY A 466 1.05 15.83 12.50
CA GLY A 466 0.74 15.31 11.17
C GLY A 466 -0.74 14.97 11.02
N LEU A 467 -1.30 14.24 11.99
CA LEU A 467 -2.72 13.87 11.99
C LEU A 467 -3.64 15.09 11.97
N LEU A 468 -3.38 16.11 12.79
CA LEU A 468 -4.16 17.35 12.80
C LEU A 468 -4.10 18.08 11.45
N SER A 469 -2.96 18.05 10.79
CA SER A 469 -2.79 18.63 9.45
C SER A 469 -3.63 17.88 8.39
N LEU A 470 -3.66 16.53 8.46
CA LEU A 470 -4.52 15.71 7.61
C LEU A 470 -6.01 15.93 7.92
N VAL A 471 -6.39 15.97 9.20
CA VAL A 471 -7.77 16.23 9.65
C VAL A 471 -8.24 17.62 9.23
N LEU A 472 -7.38 18.63 9.26
CA LEU A 472 -7.68 19.96 8.73
C LEU A 472 -8.02 19.89 7.23
N MET A 473 -7.21 19.19 6.43
CA MET A 473 -7.48 19.01 5.01
C MET A 473 -8.80 18.27 4.78
N ALA A 474 -8.99 17.13 5.46
CA ALA A 474 -10.20 16.32 5.36
C ALA A 474 -11.45 17.13 5.76
N GLY A 475 -11.39 17.89 6.86
CA GLY A 475 -12.47 18.76 7.31
C GLY A 475 -12.82 19.84 6.29
N VAL A 476 -11.82 20.44 5.64
CA VAL A 476 -12.06 21.42 4.58
C VAL A 476 -12.67 20.76 3.33
N VAL A 477 -12.24 19.55 2.96
CA VAL A 477 -12.83 18.79 1.85
C VAL A 477 -14.28 18.45 2.15
N VAL A 478 -14.60 17.96 3.37
CA VAL A 478 -15.98 17.71 3.83
C VAL A 478 -16.82 18.98 3.76
N TYR A 479 -16.27 20.12 4.20
CA TYR A 479 -16.93 21.42 4.07
C TYR A 479 -17.19 21.78 2.60
N GLN A 480 -16.20 21.58 1.71
CA GLN A 480 -16.39 21.79 0.26
C GLN A 480 -17.40 20.83 -0.35
N ILE A 481 -17.52 19.61 0.14
CA ILE A 481 -18.53 18.64 -0.29
C ILE A 481 -19.93 19.15 0.05
N ALA A 482 -20.14 19.60 1.29
CA ALA A 482 -21.42 20.08 1.79
C ALA A 482 -21.99 21.25 0.96
N ILE A 483 -21.12 22.18 0.55
CA ILE A 483 -21.50 23.32 -0.27
C ILE A 483 -21.45 23.01 -1.78
N GLY A 484 -20.49 22.22 -2.23
CA GLY A 484 -20.21 21.89 -3.63
C GLY A 484 -21.26 20.99 -4.27
N ALA A 485 -21.88 20.10 -3.47
CA ALA A 485 -22.93 19.19 -3.93
C ALA A 485 -24.13 19.92 -4.58
N ARG A 486 -24.39 21.17 -4.15
CA ARG A 486 -25.50 22.01 -4.64
C ARG A 486 -25.09 23.02 -5.71
N ARG A 487 -23.79 23.21 -5.99
CA ARG A 487 -23.30 24.29 -6.88
C ARG A 487 -23.57 24.01 -8.36
N SER A 488 -23.18 22.84 -8.83
CA SER A 488 -23.33 22.39 -10.21
C SER A 488 -23.33 20.87 -10.28
N ALA A 489 -23.77 20.28 -11.39
CA ALA A 489 -23.74 18.83 -11.59
C ALA A 489 -22.30 18.27 -11.55
N LEU A 490 -21.36 18.97 -12.19
CA LEU A 490 -19.94 18.61 -12.18
C LEU A 490 -19.33 18.70 -10.77
N SER A 491 -19.68 19.74 -10.01
CA SER A 491 -19.23 19.86 -8.61
C SER A 491 -19.78 18.72 -7.75
N ALA A 492 -21.05 18.33 -7.93
CA ALA A 492 -21.59 17.16 -7.24
C ALA A 492 -20.85 15.88 -7.61
N GLY A 493 -20.50 15.69 -8.88
CA GLY A 493 -19.67 14.56 -9.31
C GLY A 493 -18.29 14.55 -8.62
N ALA A 494 -17.60 15.69 -8.58
CA ALA A 494 -16.35 15.83 -7.85
C ALA A 494 -16.50 15.52 -6.34
N CYS A 495 -17.60 15.97 -5.73
CA CYS A 495 -17.91 15.67 -4.34
C CYS A 495 -18.11 14.17 -4.09
N ILE A 496 -18.78 13.44 -5.00
CA ILE A 496 -18.96 11.98 -4.89
C ILE A 496 -17.59 11.29 -4.86
N GLY A 497 -16.72 11.63 -5.82
CA GLY A 497 -15.40 11.01 -5.90
C GLY A 497 -14.54 11.29 -4.66
N LEU A 498 -14.47 12.55 -4.21
CA LEU A 498 -13.67 12.92 -3.04
C LEU A 498 -14.23 12.33 -1.74
N LEU A 499 -15.56 12.28 -1.57
CA LEU A 499 -16.17 11.66 -0.39
C LEU A 499 -15.90 10.15 -0.36
N ALA A 500 -15.99 9.48 -1.50
CA ALA A 500 -15.67 8.05 -1.58
C ALA A 500 -14.20 7.78 -1.24
N VAL A 501 -13.27 8.62 -1.71
CA VAL A 501 -11.84 8.53 -1.34
C VAL A 501 -11.64 8.76 0.16
N LEU A 502 -12.27 9.77 0.75
CA LEU A 502 -12.16 10.04 2.19
C LEU A 502 -12.69 8.88 3.04
N LEU A 503 -13.83 8.31 2.68
CA LEU A 503 -14.41 7.16 3.39
C LEU A 503 -13.54 5.91 3.24
N HIS A 504 -12.99 5.68 2.04
CA HIS A 504 -12.11 4.52 1.82
C HIS A 504 -10.78 4.66 2.56
N SER A 505 -10.30 5.89 2.78
CA SER A 505 -9.07 6.18 3.55
C SER A 505 -9.16 5.81 5.04
N LEU A 506 -10.36 5.46 5.55
CA LEU A 506 -10.54 4.95 6.92
C LEU A 506 -10.16 3.47 7.07
N VAL A 507 -10.08 2.74 5.95
CA VAL A 507 -9.82 1.28 5.93
C VAL A 507 -8.78 0.89 4.88
N ASP A 508 -8.09 1.88 4.32
CA ASP A 508 -7.02 1.74 3.33
C ASP A 508 -6.18 3.05 3.24
N PHE A 509 -5.09 3.05 2.46
CA PHE A 509 -4.12 4.15 2.30
C PHE A 509 -3.87 4.53 0.82
N GLY A 510 -4.84 4.26 -0.06
CA GLY A 510 -4.71 4.46 -1.51
C GLY A 510 -4.37 5.88 -1.99
N LEU A 511 -4.46 6.91 -1.13
CA LEU A 511 -4.00 8.28 -1.44
C LEU A 511 -2.48 8.38 -1.61
N ARG A 512 -1.72 7.45 -1.00
CA ARG A 512 -0.27 7.37 -1.14
C ARG A 512 0.19 6.86 -2.51
N VAL A 513 -0.71 6.28 -3.30
CA VAL A 513 -0.44 5.90 -4.69
C VAL A 513 -0.33 7.18 -5.53
N PRO A 514 0.80 7.48 -6.18
CA PRO A 514 1.03 8.80 -6.78
C PRO A 514 -0.01 9.22 -7.84
N ALA A 515 -0.48 8.28 -8.66
CA ALA A 515 -1.55 8.54 -9.64
C ALA A 515 -2.85 9.03 -8.97
N THR A 516 -3.25 8.33 -7.91
CA THR A 516 -4.46 8.63 -7.14
C THR A 516 -4.32 9.93 -6.37
N GLY A 517 -3.23 10.10 -5.62
CA GLY A 517 -2.97 11.30 -4.83
C GLY A 517 -2.96 12.56 -5.70
N MET A 518 -2.27 12.52 -6.84
CA MET A 518 -2.28 13.62 -7.82
C MET A 518 -3.69 13.93 -8.31
N PHE A 519 -4.46 12.90 -8.72
CA PHE A 519 -5.80 13.10 -9.24
C PHE A 519 -6.73 13.71 -8.18
N ALA A 520 -6.68 13.22 -6.94
CA ALA A 520 -7.43 13.76 -5.80
C ALA A 520 -7.05 15.23 -5.51
N VAL A 521 -5.76 15.58 -5.58
CA VAL A 521 -5.28 16.96 -5.39
C VAL A 521 -5.84 17.91 -6.46
N ILE A 522 -5.82 17.49 -7.74
CA ILE A 522 -6.37 18.29 -8.85
C ILE A 522 -7.88 18.50 -8.65
N VAL A 523 -8.63 17.44 -8.33
CA VAL A 523 -10.08 17.52 -8.11
C VAL A 523 -10.40 18.42 -6.91
N THR A 524 -9.64 18.29 -5.81
CA THR A 524 -9.79 19.14 -4.62
C THR A 524 -9.53 20.61 -4.93
N ALA A 525 -8.43 20.92 -5.62
CA ALA A 525 -8.10 22.29 -6.02
C ALA A 525 -9.19 22.92 -6.89
N LEU A 526 -9.66 22.19 -7.91
CA LEU A 526 -10.74 22.65 -8.79
C LEU A 526 -12.06 22.82 -8.04
N LEU A 527 -12.39 21.96 -7.06
CA LEU A 527 -13.58 22.09 -6.24
C LEU A 527 -13.53 23.33 -5.34
N CYS A 528 -12.39 23.60 -4.70
CA CYS A 528 -12.18 24.81 -3.90
C CYS A 528 -12.30 26.10 -4.75
N CYS A 529 -11.97 26.03 -6.04
CA CYS A 529 -12.06 27.16 -6.98
C CYS A 529 -13.47 27.41 -7.54
N GLN A 530 -14.45 26.54 -7.27
CA GLN A 530 -15.83 26.75 -7.74
C GLN A 530 -16.48 27.88 -6.93
N ARG A 531 -17.12 28.84 -7.62
CA ARG A 531 -17.71 30.04 -7.01
C ARG A 531 -19.02 29.73 -6.28
N VAL A 532 -19.28 30.42 -5.16
CA VAL A 532 -20.55 30.36 -4.41
C VAL A 532 -21.46 31.51 -4.81
N GLY A 533 -22.40 31.28 -5.72
CA GLY A 533 -23.57 32.15 -5.93
C GLY A 533 -23.35 33.57 -6.48
N SER A 534 -24.44 34.15 -7.00
CA SER A 534 -24.52 35.39 -7.79
C SER A 534 -24.12 36.71 -7.10
N ARG A 535 -23.87 36.71 -5.77
CA ARG A 535 -23.48 37.93 -5.02
C ARG A 535 -22.05 38.39 -5.33
N GLU A 536 -21.12 37.49 -5.62
CA GLU A 536 -19.76 37.86 -6.06
C GLU A 536 -19.72 38.31 -7.52
N ARG A 537 -20.67 37.85 -8.34
CA ARG A 537 -20.82 38.29 -9.74
C ARG A 537 -21.02 39.80 -9.83
N ARG A 538 -21.68 40.42 -8.83
CA ARG A 538 -21.91 41.88 -8.76
C ARG A 538 -20.74 42.67 -8.15
N ARG A 539 -19.87 42.00 -7.37
CA ARG A 539 -18.70 42.63 -6.71
C ARG A 539 -17.45 42.64 -7.59
N GLN A 540 -17.37 41.76 -8.60
CA GLN A 540 -16.28 41.72 -9.60
C GLN A 540 -16.65 42.32 -10.97
N THR A 541 -17.93 42.46 -11.33
CA THR A 541 -18.32 43.22 -12.53
C THR A 541 -18.35 44.73 -12.31
N GLN A 542 -18.28 45.19 -11.06
CA GLN A 542 -17.75 46.52 -10.80
C GLN A 542 -16.24 46.42 -10.99
N PRO A 543 -15.64 47.10 -11.99
CA PRO A 543 -14.19 47.27 -11.99
C PRO A 543 -13.86 47.83 -10.61
N ALA A 544 -12.98 47.15 -9.87
CA ALA A 544 -12.37 47.78 -8.72
C ALA A 544 -11.90 49.14 -9.24
N LYS A 545 -12.38 50.24 -8.65
CA LYS A 545 -11.71 51.53 -8.86
C LYS A 545 -10.28 51.25 -8.48
N ASP A 546 -9.41 51.11 -9.47
CA ASP A 546 -7.97 51.00 -9.30
C ASP A 546 -7.57 52.28 -8.61
N ARG A 547 -7.60 52.28 -7.27
CA ARG A 547 -6.78 53.20 -6.52
C ARG A 547 -5.37 52.76 -6.90
N PRO A 548 -4.60 53.57 -7.64
CA PRO A 548 -3.26 53.17 -8.01
C PRO A 548 -2.54 52.79 -6.73
N MET A 549 -2.22 51.50 -6.58
CA MET A 549 -1.36 51.08 -5.48
C MET A 549 -0.07 51.91 -5.61
N PRO A 550 0.45 52.47 -4.50
CA PRO A 550 1.70 53.19 -4.54
C PRO A 550 2.73 52.33 -5.26
N ALA A 551 3.53 52.95 -6.15
CA ALA A 551 4.49 52.24 -7.01
C ALA A 551 5.35 51.23 -6.23
N PHE A 552 5.69 51.58 -4.98
CA PHE A 552 6.35 50.72 -4.01
C PHE A 552 5.60 49.42 -3.71
N ALA A 553 4.31 49.47 -3.37
CA ALA A 553 3.51 48.28 -3.05
C ALA A 553 3.35 47.36 -4.28
N ASN A 554 3.29 47.94 -5.48
CA ASN A 554 3.30 47.18 -6.74
C ASN A 554 4.65 46.53 -7.02
N ALA A 555 5.76 47.21 -6.72
CA ALA A 555 7.11 46.66 -6.83
C ALA A 555 7.33 45.50 -5.85
N VAL A 556 6.93 45.66 -4.58
CA VAL A 556 6.99 44.60 -3.55
C VAL A 556 6.17 43.37 -3.96
N ALA A 557 4.97 43.58 -4.50
CA ALA A 557 4.15 42.47 -4.99
C ALA A 557 4.79 41.74 -6.19
N ARG A 558 5.44 42.46 -7.12
CA ARG A 558 6.18 41.82 -8.24
C ARG A 558 7.40 41.06 -7.74
N LEU A 559 8.13 41.63 -6.78
CA LEU A 559 9.27 40.96 -6.16
C LEU A 559 8.83 39.66 -5.50
N GLY A 560 7.74 39.67 -4.74
CA GLY A 560 7.17 38.46 -4.12
C GLY A 560 6.80 37.38 -5.15
N VAL A 561 6.18 37.74 -6.27
CA VAL A 561 5.85 36.78 -7.35
C VAL A 561 7.11 36.20 -7.99
N ASN A 562 8.12 37.02 -8.25
CA ASN A 562 9.39 36.56 -8.82
C ASN A 562 10.13 35.63 -7.86
N VAL A 563 10.14 35.94 -6.55
CA VAL A 563 10.72 35.06 -5.54
C VAL A 563 9.98 33.73 -5.52
N THR A 564 8.64 33.73 -5.52
CA THR A 564 7.85 32.48 -5.60
C THR A 564 8.18 31.68 -6.85
N ALA A 565 8.28 32.33 -8.02
CA ALA A 565 8.65 31.65 -9.27
C ALA A 565 10.04 31.02 -9.18
N LEU A 566 11.04 31.73 -8.67
CA LEU A 566 12.39 31.21 -8.49
C LEU A 566 12.43 30.05 -7.48
N THR A 567 11.66 30.13 -6.39
CA THR A 567 11.52 29.03 -5.42
C THR A 567 10.89 27.80 -6.06
N VAL A 568 9.83 27.97 -6.86
CA VAL A 568 9.19 26.86 -7.59
C VAL A 568 10.17 26.25 -8.60
N ILE A 569 10.94 27.06 -9.33
CA ILE A 569 11.98 26.58 -10.25
C ILE A 569 13.05 25.78 -9.48
N GLY A 570 13.58 26.33 -8.39
CA GLY A 570 14.59 25.66 -7.56
C GLY A 570 14.09 24.33 -7.01
N PHE A 571 12.89 24.31 -6.44
CA PHE A 571 12.23 23.08 -5.98
C PHE A 571 12.01 22.09 -7.13
N THR A 572 11.60 22.55 -8.31
CA THR A 572 11.34 21.68 -9.47
C THR A 572 12.61 20.92 -9.88
N PHE A 573 13.73 21.63 -10.03
CA PHE A 573 15.01 20.98 -10.37
C PHE A 573 15.51 20.07 -9.25
N PHE A 574 15.35 20.47 -7.99
CA PHE A 574 15.71 19.65 -6.84
C PHE A 574 14.90 18.35 -6.75
N ALA A 575 13.57 18.44 -6.90
CA ALA A 575 12.69 17.28 -6.89
C ALA A 575 12.99 16.34 -8.06
N LEU A 576 13.25 16.89 -9.26
CA LEU A 576 13.59 16.09 -10.45
C LEU A 576 14.94 15.40 -10.29
N TYR A 577 15.95 16.10 -9.76
CA TYR A 577 17.26 15.52 -9.44
C TYR A 577 17.12 14.36 -8.46
N THR A 578 16.39 14.57 -7.37
CA THR A 578 16.12 13.54 -6.36
C THR A 578 15.39 12.34 -6.97
N LYS A 579 14.28 12.54 -7.68
CA LYS A 579 13.54 11.42 -8.29
C LYS A 579 14.34 10.70 -9.38
N ARG A 580 15.24 11.41 -10.10
CA ARG A 580 16.17 10.78 -11.04
C ARG A 580 17.15 9.85 -10.33
N ARG A 581 17.69 10.23 -9.15
CA ARG A 581 18.56 9.36 -8.34
C ARG A 581 17.87 8.06 -7.98
N TYR A 582 16.63 8.13 -7.47
CA TYR A 582 15.82 6.96 -7.15
C TYR A 582 15.50 6.09 -8.37
N HIS A 583 15.16 6.70 -9.51
CA HIS A 583 14.96 5.97 -10.77
C HIS A 583 16.22 5.19 -11.19
N LEU A 584 17.38 5.84 -11.14
CA LEU A 584 18.65 5.19 -11.50
C LEU A 584 19.02 4.07 -10.52
N ALA A 585 18.84 4.30 -9.21
CA ALA A 585 19.07 3.29 -8.19
C ALA A 585 18.18 2.06 -8.40
N GLU A 586 16.90 2.24 -8.70
CA GLU A 586 15.99 1.15 -9.03
C GLU A 586 16.44 0.37 -10.27
N ARG A 587 16.87 1.05 -11.33
CA ARG A 587 17.42 0.39 -12.54
C ARG A 587 18.66 -0.45 -12.23
N PHE A 588 19.54 0.05 -11.37
CA PHE A 588 20.70 -0.71 -10.91
C PHE A 588 20.29 -1.94 -10.10
N SER A 589 19.34 -1.83 -9.16
CA SER A 589 18.85 -2.98 -8.40
C SER A 589 18.18 -4.04 -9.28
N ILE A 590 17.41 -3.62 -10.29
CA ILE A 590 16.81 -4.52 -11.29
C ILE A 590 17.90 -5.25 -12.08
N ALA A 591 18.88 -4.50 -12.61
CA ALA A 591 19.99 -5.09 -13.34
C ALA A 591 20.79 -6.03 -12.44
N ALA A 592 20.99 -5.69 -11.16
CA ALA A 592 21.69 -6.54 -10.21
C ALA A 592 21.00 -7.89 -10.00
N VAL A 593 19.68 -7.89 -9.84
CA VAL A 593 18.88 -9.11 -9.74
C VAL A 593 19.08 -9.98 -10.99
N GLU A 594 18.92 -9.40 -12.17
CA GLU A 594 19.05 -10.14 -13.43
C GLU A 594 20.45 -10.76 -13.57
N ARG A 595 21.49 -10.02 -13.17
CA ARG A 595 22.88 -10.53 -13.13
C ARG A 595 23.06 -11.66 -12.12
N MET A 596 22.40 -11.57 -10.96
CA MET A 596 22.43 -12.65 -9.98
C MET A 596 21.79 -13.91 -10.56
N ASP A 597 20.64 -13.80 -11.22
CA ASP A 597 19.96 -14.94 -11.86
C ASP A 597 20.81 -15.56 -12.99
N GLN A 598 21.55 -14.74 -13.72
CA GLN A 598 22.52 -15.16 -14.74
C GLN A 598 23.85 -15.69 -14.15
N SER A 599 23.92 -15.95 -12.84
CA SER A 599 25.11 -16.45 -12.14
C SER A 599 26.34 -15.54 -12.28
N MET A 600 26.13 -14.22 -12.34
CA MET A 600 27.17 -13.19 -12.33
C MET A 600 27.16 -12.38 -11.01
N PRO A 601 27.53 -12.99 -9.87
CA PRO A 601 27.40 -12.36 -8.55
C PRO A 601 28.25 -11.09 -8.38
N LYS A 602 29.45 -11.01 -8.97
CA LYS A 602 30.31 -9.81 -8.87
C LYS A 602 29.63 -8.58 -9.49
N GLN A 603 29.15 -8.70 -10.73
CA GLN A 603 28.43 -7.60 -11.42
C GLN A 603 27.11 -7.26 -10.72
N SER A 604 26.44 -8.27 -10.14
CA SER A 604 25.25 -8.05 -9.32
C SER A 604 25.56 -7.14 -8.13
N LEU A 605 26.63 -7.45 -7.39
CA LEU A 605 27.06 -6.68 -6.22
C LEU A 605 27.51 -5.26 -6.60
N GLU A 606 28.28 -5.10 -7.68
CA GLU A 606 28.67 -3.78 -8.20
C GLU A 606 27.45 -2.90 -8.49
N ASN A 607 26.41 -3.47 -9.10
CA ASN A 607 25.16 -2.77 -9.37
C ASN A 607 24.40 -2.45 -8.07
N MET A 608 24.30 -3.37 -7.11
CA MET A 608 23.66 -3.10 -5.82
C MET A 608 24.37 -1.98 -5.04
N VAL A 609 25.71 -2.02 -4.97
CA VAL A 609 26.51 -0.97 -4.32
C VAL A 609 26.34 0.36 -5.04
N SER A 610 26.27 0.36 -6.37
CA SER A 610 26.00 1.57 -7.16
C SER A 610 24.61 2.15 -6.86
N ALA A 611 23.60 1.29 -6.68
CA ALA A 611 22.27 1.72 -6.25
C ALA A 611 22.31 2.37 -4.84
N ALA A 612 22.98 1.74 -3.87
CA ALA A 612 23.13 2.27 -2.52
C ALA A 612 23.87 3.63 -2.50
N LYS A 613 24.90 3.81 -3.34
CA LYS A 613 25.62 5.08 -3.47
C LYS A 613 24.76 6.22 -4.03
N LEU A 614 23.79 5.92 -4.90
CA LEU A 614 22.90 6.93 -5.47
C LEU A 614 21.87 7.44 -4.46
N THR A 615 21.45 6.60 -3.53
CA THR A 615 20.45 6.89 -2.50
C THR A 615 20.94 6.40 -1.13
N PRO A 616 22.00 7.02 -0.57
CA PRO A 616 22.55 6.62 0.73
C PRO A 616 21.50 6.66 1.85
N GLU A 617 20.47 7.50 1.72
CA GLU A 617 19.36 7.64 2.64
C GLU A 617 18.32 6.50 2.61
N ASP A 618 18.34 5.64 1.58
CA ASP A 618 17.35 4.58 1.41
C ASP A 618 17.83 3.27 2.04
N ILE A 619 17.32 2.96 3.23
CA ILE A 619 17.62 1.70 3.93
C ILE A 619 17.37 0.47 3.04
N THR A 620 16.38 0.50 2.15
CA THR A 620 16.06 -0.64 1.28
C THR A 620 17.26 -1.01 0.41
N ARG A 621 18.04 -0.03 -0.05
CA ARG A 621 19.24 -0.28 -0.87
C ARG A 621 20.37 -0.88 -0.04
N GLN A 622 20.53 -0.44 1.20
CA GLN A 622 21.53 -0.99 2.11
C GLN A 622 21.22 -2.47 2.42
N LEU A 623 19.96 -2.78 2.75
CA LEU A 623 19.50 -4.16 2.96
C LEU A 623 19.67 -5.03 1.71
N GLN A 624 19.45 -4.48 0.51
CA GLN A 624 19.65 -5.20 -0.74
C GLN A 624 21.12 -5.57 -0.99
N VAL A 625 22.08 -4.71 -0.62
CA VAL A 625 23.51 -5.03 -0.75
C VAL A 625 23.89 -6.18 0.19
N ALA A 626 23.51 -6.09 1.46
CA ALA A 626 23.81 -7.15 2.45
C ALA A 626 23.17 -8.49 2.05
N LYS A 627 21.89 -8.47 1.64
CA LYS A 627 21.18 -9.67 1.15
C LYS A 627 21.82 -10.25 -0.11
N ALA A 628 22.21 -9.42 -1.08
CA ALA A 628 22.89 -9.89 -2.29
C ALA A 628 24.26 -10.50 -1.96
N SER A 629 24.95 -9.93 -0.98
CA SER A 629 26.26 -10.43 -0.50
C SER A 629 26.10 -11.80 0.17
N GLN A 630 25.08 -11.97 1.02
CA GLN A 630 24.71 -13.27 1.59
C GLN A 630 24.44 -14.31 0.49
N LEU A 631 23.61 -13.97 -0.51
CA LEU A 631 23.27 -14.89 -1.61
C LEU A 631 24.48 -15.24 -2.49
N ALA A 632 25.45 -14.34 -2.61
CA ALA A 632 26.69 -14.59 -3.35
C ALA A 632 27.66 -15.50 -2.59
N MET A 633 27.52 -15.65 -1.28
CA MET A 633 28.44 -16.40 -0.43
C MET A 633 28.44 -17.90 -0.73
N ASP A 634 27.27 -18.43 -1.07
CA ASP A 634 27.09 -19.82 -1.52
C ASP A 634 27.54 -20.05 -2.97
N ARG A 635 27.84 -18.98 -3.72
CA ARG A 635 28.15 -19.03 -5.16
C ARG A 635 29.60 -18.70 -5.48
N LEU A 636 30.35 -18.18 -4.51
CA LEU A 636 31.75 -17.78 -4.68
C LEU A 636 32.63 -18.62 -3.75
N ASP A 637 33.53 -19.41 -4.33
CA ASP A 637 34.37 -20.35 -3.57
C ASP A 637 35.66 -19.74 -3.02
N SER A 638 36.14 -18.63 -3.61
CA SER A 638 37.42 -18.03 -3.23
C SER A 638 37.39 -17.40 -1.82
N PRO A 639 38.33 -17.72 -0.92
CA PRO A 639 38.40 -17.11 0.42
C PRO A 639 38.47 -15.59 0.38
N ALA A 640 39.27 -15.01 -0.50
CA ALA A 640 39.38 -13.56 -0.68
C ALA A 640 38.06 -12.93 -1.16
N ALA A 641 37.28 -13.65 -1.98
CA ALA A 641 35.97 -13.17 -2.39
C ALA A 641 34.98 -13.19 -1.22
N LYS A 642 35.02 -14.23 -0.37
CA LYS A 642 34.17 -14.33 0.83
C LYS A 642 34.49 -13.22 1.85
N GLU A 643 35.75 -12.87 2.03
CA GLU A 643 36.16 -11.75 2.89
C GLU A 643 35.53 -10.42 2.43
N VAL A 644 35.55 -10.13 1.12
CA VAL A 644 34.88 -8.95 0.56
C VAL A 644 33.37 -8.98 0.80
N LEU A 645 32.72 -10.14 0.70
CA LEU A 645 31.29 -10.27 0.99
C LEU A 645 30.97 -10.01 2.46
N VAL A 646 31.80 -10.54 3.36
CA VAL A 646 31.70 -10.28 4.80
C VAL A 646 31.82 -8.77 5.06
N ASP A 647 32.77 -8.10 4.44
CA ASP A 647 32.94 -6.65 4.57
C ASP A 647 31.72 -5.87 4.10
N LEU A 648 31.15 -6.23 2.94
CA LEU A 648 29.92 -5.63 2.44
C LEU A 648 28.73 -5.89 3.37
N ILE A 649 28.60 -7.09 3.94
CA ILE A 649 27.55 -7.42 4.91
C ILE A 649 27.71 -6.53 6.16
N ASN A 650 28.91 -6.43 6.72
CA ASN A 650 29.14 -5.62 7.92
C ASN A 650 28.83 -4.14 7.66
N GLU A 651 29.45 -3.56 6.63
CA GLU A 651 29.32 -2.14 6.31
C GLU A 651 27.85 -1.75 6.07
N HIS A 652 27.17 -2.47 5.18
CA HIS A 652 25.80 -2.12 4.80
C HIS A 652 24.76 -2.48 5.87
N SER A 653 25.00 -3.50 6.71
CA SER A 653 24.15 -3.78 7.87
C SER A 653 24.24 -2.68 8.92
N ILE A 654 25.45 -2.21 9.26
CA ILE A 654 25.64 -1.13 10.23
C ILE A 654 25.04 0.18 9.73
N ILE A 655 25.24 0.50 8.44
CA ILE A 655 24.60 1.67 7.83
C ILE A 655 23.07 1.53 7.90
N ALA A 656 22.51 0.36 7.59
CA ALA A 656 21.06 0.13 7.67
C ALA A 656 20.53 0.32 9.09
N MET A 657 21.18 -0.25 10.11
CA MET A 657 20.80 -0.07 11.52
C MET A 657 20.84 1.40 11.95
N LYS A 658 21.83 2.16 11.50
CA LYS A 658 21.93 3.60 11.80
C LYS A 658 20.92 4.45 11.03
N LEU A 659 20.51 4.04 9.83
CA LEU A 659 19.47 4.74 9.04
C LEU A 659 18.06 4.51 9.58
N CYS A 660 17.74 3.27 9.95
CA CYS A 660 16.49 2.91 10.60
C CYS A 660 16.72 1.69 11.50
N PRO A 661 16.78 1.88 12.83
CA PRO A 661 17.14 0.82 13.76
C PRO A 661 16.02 -0.21 13.97
N LEU A 662 14.85 0.01 13.39
CA LEU A 662 13.71 -0.91 13.46
C LEU A 662 13.86 -2.12 12.53
N ALA A 663 14.86 -2.14 11.64
CA ALA A 663 15.13 -3.27 10.77
C ALA A 663 15.90 -4.37 11.53
N TRP A 664 15.32 -5.58 11.58
CA TRP A 664 15.88 -6.71 12.33
C TRP A 664 16.89 -7.54 11.51
N GLU A 665 16.75 -7.55 10.17
CA GLU A 665 17.59 -8.35 9.28
C GLU A 665 19.10 -8.06 9.41
N PRO A 666 19.56 -6.79 9.54
CA PRO A 666 20.96 -6.46 9.73
C PRO A 666 21.63 -7.18 10.90
N SER A 667 21.00 -7.20 12.08
CA SER A 667 21.61 -7.84 13.26
C SER A 667 21.74 -9.34 13.07
N VAL A 668 20.77 -9.99 12.39
CA VAL A 668 20.86 -11.42 12.05
C VAL A 668 21.98 -11.69 11.05
N TRP A 669 22.20 -10.80 10.09
CA TRP A 669 23.32 -10.94 9.16
C TRP A 669 24.67 -10.73 9.85
N LEU A 670 24.78 -9.77 10.77
CA LEU A 670 26.00 -9.57 11.57
C LEU A 670 26.29 -10.79 12.46
N ALA A 671 25.28 -11.34 13.14
CA ALA A 671 25.45 -12.52 13.99
C ALA A 671 25.88 -13.78 13.22
N ASN A 672 25.40 -13.96 11.98
CA ASN A 672 25.69 -15.16 11.19
C ASN A 672 26.88 -15.01 10.25
N TYR A 673 27.16 -13.79 9.77
CA TYR A 673 28.08 -13.52 8.65
C TYR A 673 29.04 -12.34 8.90
N GLY A 674 28.92 -11.66 10.03
CA GLY A 674 29.75 -10.50 10.36
C GLY A 674 31.22 -10.85 10.65
N ARG A 675 32.07 -9.82 10.79
CA ARG A 675 33.51 -9.99 11.07
C ARG A 675 33.78 -10.66 12.41
N HIS A 676 32.86 -10.51 13.35
CA HIS A 676 32.94 -11.06 14.71
C HIS A 676 32.28 -12.44 14.84
N GLN A 677 32.24 -13.25 13.77
CA GLN A 677 31.72 -14.62 13.82
C GLN A 677 32.30 -15.48 14.96
N THR A 678 33.51 -15.17 15.42
CA THR A 678 34.20 -15.88 16.51
C THR A 678 33.83 -15.39 17.92
N ASN A 679 33.11 -14.26 18.04
CA ASN A 679 32.66 -13.72 19.32
C ASN A 679 31.20 -14.11 19.58
N ASP A 680 31.00 -15.26 20.22
CA ASP A 680 29.66 -15.79 20.47
C ASP A 680 28.79 -14.88 21.36
N GLN A 681 29.39 -14.08 22.25
CA GLN A 681 28.64 -13.14 23.09
C GLN A 681 28.05 -12.00 22.26
N GLU A 682 28.85 -11.40 21.38
CA GLU A 682 28.41 -10.31 20.51
C GLU A 682 27.36 -10.79 19.48
N ARG A 683 27.54 -12.02 18.97
CA ARG A 683 26.54 -12.67 18.12
C ARG A 683 25.23 -12.92 18.87
N LEU A 684 25.29 -13.31 20.15
CA LEU A 684 24.11 -13.48 20.98
C LEU A 684 23.40 -12.14 21.20
N ASP A 685 24.14 -11.06 21.44
CA ASP A 685 23.57 -9.72 21.64
C ASP A 685 22.91 -9.18 20.35
N ASP A 686 23.51 -9.43 19.18
CA ASP A 686 22.89 -9.11 17.88
C ASP A 686 21.58 -9.89 17.65
N LEU A 687 21.55 -11.18 18.00
CA LEU A 687 20.35 -12.01 17.89
C LEU A 687 19.27 -11.59 18.89
N ARG A 688 19.64 -11.25 20.14
CA ARG A 688 18.73 -10.68 21.14
C ARG A 688 18.13 -9.38 20.64
N TRP A 689 18.93 -8.49 20.04
CA TRP A 689 18.41 -7.25 19.46
C TRP A 689 17.44 -7.53 18.32
N ALA A 690 17.79 -8.40 17.37
CA ALA A 690 16.86 -8.82 16.31
C ALA A 690 15.55 -9.38 16.88
N ARG A 691 15.59 -10.11 18.01
CA ARG A 691 14.39 -10.63 18.66
C ARG A 691 13.51 -9.55 19.24
N THR A 692 14.07 -8.45 19.75
CA THR A 692 13.24 -7.30 20.17
C THR A 692 12.47 -6.69 19.00
N LEU A 693 13.04 -6.76 17.80
CA LEU A 693 12.48 -6.18 16.58
C LEU A 693 11.53 -7.13 15.84
N HIS A 694 11.70 -8.44 16.01
CA HIS A 694 10.86 -9.46 15.41
C HIS A 694 10.66 -10.67 16.35
N PRO A 695 9.97 -10.49 17.49
CA PRO A 695 9.89 -11.50 18.56
C PRO A 695 9.27 -12.84 18.12
N GLY A 696 8.36 -12.83 17.17
CA GLY A 696 7.69 -14.03 16.66
C GLY A 696 8.28 -14.63 15.39
N ASP A 697 9.53 -14.33 15.04
CA ASP A 697 10.22 -15.14 14.04
C ASP A 697 10.75 -16.43 14.71
N PRO A 698 10.21 -17.61 14.35
CA PRO A 698 10.60 -18.85 15.00
C PRO A 698 12.05 -19.27 14.68
N ASN A 699 12.57 -18.92 13.50
CA ASN A 699 13.96 -19.22 13.14
C ASN A 699 14.92 -18.43 14.02
N LEU A 700 14.64 -17.13 14.18
CA LEU A 700 15.42 -16.24 15.01
C LEU A 700 15.43 -16.71 16.47
N ALA A 701 14.26 -17.06 16.99
CA ALA A 701 14.12 -17.57 18.35
C ALA A 701 14.90 -18.88 18.56
N PHE A 702 14.83 -19.82 17.60
CA PHE A 702 15.61 -21.06 17.60
C PHE A 702 17.12 -20.81 17.61
N LEU A 703 17.62 -19.96 16.70
CA LEU A 703 19.05 -19.63 16.61
C LEU A 703 19.56 -18.95 17.87
N THR A 704 18.78 -18.04 18.44
CA THR A 704 19.14 -17.36 19.69
C THR A 704 19.21 -18.35 20.84
N GLY A 705 18.23 -19.24 20.99
CA GLY A 705 18.23 -20.25 22.05
C GLY A 705 19.41 -21.21 21.93
N LYS A 706 19.80 -21.60 20.70
CA LYS A 706 20.97 -22.44 20.46
C LYS A 706 22.27 -21.77 20.95
N LEU A 707 22.45 -20.49 20.65
CA LEU A 707 23.66 -19.76 21.06
C LEU A 707 23.63 -19.39 22.55
N ALA A 708 22.45 -19.08 23.09
CA ALA A 708 22.25 -18.78 24.50
C ALA A 708 22.56 -19.99 25.40
N LEU A 709 22.32 -21.22 24.94
CA LEU A 709 22.64 -22.43 25.69
C LEU A 709 24.11 -22.45 26.13
N ASP A 710 25.02 -22.11 25.22
CA ASP A 710 26.46 -22.14 25.46
C ASP A 710 26.97 -20.90 26.20
N GLN A 711 26.37 -19.72 25.98
CA GLN A 711 26.87 -18.43 26.49
C GLN A 711 26.17 -17.94 27.77
N ALA A 712 24.86 -18.17 27.89
CA ALA A 712 24.02 -17.64 28.98
C ALA A 712 23.36 -18.74 29.84
N GLY A 713 23.31 -19.97 29.34
CA GLY A 713 22.83 -21.15 30.04
C GLY A 713 21.42 -21.60 29.63
N VAL A 714 21.02 -22.74 30.21
CA VAL A 714 19.81 -23.48 29.82
C VAL A 714 18.52 -22.67 30.00
N SER A 715 18.41 -21.85 31.06
CA SER A 715 17.19 -21.11 31.34
C SER A 715 16.80 -20.13 30.22
N GLU A 716 17.75 -19.34 29.73
CA GLU A 716 17.50 -18.40 28.62
C GLU A 716 17.26 -19.14 27.30
N ALA A 717 18.01 -20.22 27.05
CA ALA A 717 17.80 -21.07 25.88
C ALA A 717 16.36 -21.62 25.83
N VAL A 718 15.83 -22.05 26.97
CA VAL A 718 14.46 -22.59 27.10
C VAL A 718 13.41 -21.53 26.80
N GLU A 719 13.54 -20.30 27.33
CA GLU A 719 12.61 -19.20 27.00
C GLU A 719 12.57 -18.95 25.49
N HIS A 720 13.75 -18.93 24.87
CA HIS A 720 13.88 -18.69 23.45
C HIS A 720 13.29 -19.82 22.59
N TRP A 721 13.51 -21.07 22.97
CA TRP A 721 12.93 -22.22 22.28
C TRP A 721 11.42 -22.35 22.51
N ASN A 722 10.91 -22.02 23.70
CA ASN A 722 9.47 -21.97 23.98
C ASN A 722 8.76 -20.99 23.03
N GLU A 723 9.31 -19.78 22.89
CA GLU A 723 8.80 -18.80 21.94
C GLU A 723 8.93 -19.28 20.48
N SER A 724 10.05 -19.88 20.09
CA SER A 724 10.21 -20.48 18.75
C SER A 724 9.09 -21.46 18.45
N LEU A 725 8.74 -22.31 19.41
CA LEU A 725 7.72 -23.33 19.25
C LEU A 725 6.30 -22.76 19.28
N THR A 726 6.09 -21.63 19.98
CA THR A 726 4.81 -20.92 20.00
C THR A 726 4.38 -20.53 18.58
N TYR A 727 5.33 -20.12 17.74
CA TYR A 727 5.06 -19.65 16.38
C TYR A 727 5.24 -20.74 15.31
N SER A 728 6.06 -21.76 15.53
CA SER A 728 6.24 -22.85 14.56
C SER A 728 6.74 -24.17 15.15
N THR A 729 6.14 -25.28 14.70
CA THR A 729 6.60 -26.64 15.01
C THR A 729 7.82 -27.07 14.17
N LYS A 730 8.25 -26.26 13.19
CA LYS A 730 9.37 -26.59 12.27
C LYS A 730 10.66 -26.95 13.00
N TYR A 731 10.96 -26.26 14.10
CA TYR A 731 12.21 -26.44 14.85
C TYR A 731 12.09 -27.43 16.01
N LEU A 732 10.91 -28.02 16.24
CA LEU A 732 10.64 -28.91 17.37
C LEU A 732 11.64 -30.05 17.47
N HIS A 733 11.88 -30.77 16.37
CA HIS A 733 12.79 -31.91 16.41
C HIS A 733 14.23 -31.49 16.75
N GLY A 734 14.70 -30.38 16.17
CA GLY A 734 16.03 -29.84 16.44
C GLY A 734 16.17 -29.37 17.89
N ILE A 735 15.16 -28.69 18.41
CA ILE A 735 15.09 -28.24 19.82
C ILE A 735 15.10 -29.44 20.77
N LEU A 736 14.21 -30.42 20.57
CA LEU A 736 14.13 -31.61 21.43
C LEU A 736 15.45 -32.41 21.43
N SER A 737 16.12 -32.53 20.28
CA SER A 737 17.39 -33.27 20.19
C SER A 737 18.51 -32.67 21.05
N VAL A 738 18.47 -31.35 21.31
CA VAL A 738 19.42 -30.67 22.18
C VAL A 738 18.88 -30.62 23.61
N ALA A 739 17.60 -30.28 23.79
CA ALA A 739 16.97 -30.13 25.10
C ALA A 739 17.00 -31.42 25.93
N GLU A 740 16.79 -32.58 25.30
CA GLU A 740 16.86 -33.90 25.98
C GLU A 740 18.25 -34.19 26.57
N THR A 741 19.30 -33.48 26.16
CA THR A 741 20.65 -33.64 26.74
C THR A 741 20.87 -32.83 28.01
N VAL A 742 20.01 -31.86 28.29
CA VAL A 742 20.18 -30.86 29.35
C VAL A 742 18.96 -30.72 30.28
N LEU A 743 17.80 -31.25 29.93
CA LEU A 743 16.54 -31.14 30.68
C LEU A 743 15.89 -32.52 30.88
N SER A 744 15.13 -32.66 31.97
CA SER A 744 14.25 -33.82 32.17
C SER A 744 13.00 -33.75 31.29
N HIS A 745 12.28 -34.87 31.14
CA HIS A 745 10.99 -34.89 30.43
C HIS A 745 9.95 -33.95 31.05
N ASP A 746 9.87 -33.92 32.39
CA ASP A 746 8.97 -33.01 33.10
C ASP A 746 9.30 -31.54 32.80
N GLU A 747 10.59 -31.19 32.81
CA GLU A 747 11.03 -29.83 32.48
C GLU A 747 10.76 -29.46 31.02
N ILE A 748 10.90 -30.42 30.09
CA ILE A 748 10.54 -30.21 28.69
C ILE A 748 9.04 -29.89 28.57
N ILE A 749 8.18 -30.65 29.24
CA ILE A 749 6.73 -30.49 29.14
C ILE A 749 6.25 -29.22 29.84
N GLU A 750 6.81 -28.88 30.99
CA GLU A 750 6.35 -27.76 31.80
C GLU A 750 6.98 -26.42 31.42
N ARG A 751 8.25 -26.41 31.02
CA ARG A 751 9.03 -25.17 30.78
C ARG A 751 9.29 -24.92 29.29
N LEU A 752 9.66 -25.96 28.53
CA LEU A 752 10.07 -25.80 27.13
C LEU A 752 8.90 -25.74 26.17
N LEU A 753 7.92 -26.64 26.32
CA LEU A 753 6.78 -26.68 25.43
C LEU A 753 5.81 -25.53 25.78
N PRO A 754 5.42 -24.69 24.80
CA PRO A 754 4.42 -23.66 25.04
C PRO A 754 3.05 -24.28 25.32
N ALA A 755 2.18 -23.52 25.98
CA ALA A 755 0.77 -23.85 26.18
C ALA A 755 -0.03 -23.76 24.85
N ASP A 756 0.35 -24.56 23.86
CA ASP A 756 -0.26 -24.66 22.55
C ASP A 756 -0.51 -26.15 22.22
N PRO A 757 -1.78 -26.57 22.07
CA PRO A 757 -2.12 -27.96 21.82
C PRO A 757 -1.54 -28.51 20.51
N VAL A 758 -1.26 -27.66 19.51
CA VAL A 758 -0.65 -28.10 18.25
C VAL A 758 0.79 -28.53 18.50
N VAL A 759 1.51 -27.75 19.29
CA VAL A 759 2.91 -28.00 19.60
C VAL A 759 3.03 -29.21 20.52
N THR A 760 2.22 -29.29 21.56
CA THR A 760 2.26 -30.43 22.50
C THR A 760 1.85 -31.72 21.80
N LEU A 761 0.91 -31.69 20.86
CA LEU A 761 0.55 -32.86 20.06
C LEU A 761 1.72 -33.30 19.15
N GLU A 762 2.39 -32.36 18.48
CA GLU A 762 3.55 -32.70 17.66
C GLU A 762 4.71 -33.25 18.51
N ALA A 763 4.88 -32.76 19.74
CA ALA A 763 5.82 -33.33 20.71
C ALA A 763 5.41 -34.75 21.13
N THR A 764 4.14 -35.00 21.42
CA THR A 764 3.62 -36.35 21.67
C THR A 764 4.03 -37.33 20.57
N LEU A 765 3.83 -36.95 19.30
CA LEU A 765 4.18 -37.81 18.16
C LEU A 765 5.69 -38.00 17.99
N ALA A 766 6.47 -36.98 18.35
CA ALA A 766 7.93 -37.09 18.34
C ALA A 766 8.43 -38.10 19.37
N PHE A 767 7.88 -38.09 20.59
CA PHE A 767 8.18 -39.08 21.62
C PHE A 767 7.66 -40.48 21.28
N ASP A 768 6.47 -40.58 20.68
CA ASP A 768 5.92 -41.86 20.20
C ASP A 768 6.84 -42.52 19.16
N ARG A 769 7.37 -41.74 18.20
CA ARG A 769 8.35 -42.25 17.22
C ARG A 769 9.67 -42.72 17.85
N LYS A 770 10.03 -42.20 19.03
CA LYS A 770 11.20 -42.63 19.81
C LYS A 770 10.90 -43.79 20.76
N ASN A 771 9.66 -44.29 20.80
CA ASN A 771 9.17 -45.28 21.78
C ASN A 771 9.32 -44.84 23.25
N ASP A 772 9.27 -43.53 23.53
CA ASP A 772 9.23 -43.03 24.91
C ASP A 772 7.76 -42.92 25.37
N SER A 773 7.24 -43.98 25.99
CA SER A 773 5.83 -44.05 26.37
C SER A 773 5.44 -43.07 27.48
N ASP A 774 6.36 -42.74 28.40
CA ASP A 774 6.05 -41.88 29.54
C ASP A 774 5.92 -40.42 29.08
N ALA A 775 6.94 -39.89 28.40
CA ALA A 775 6.91 -38.53 27.87
C ALA A 775 5.78 -38.33 26.84
N ARG A 776 5.52 -39.36 26.02
CA ARG A 776 4.39 -39.36 25.08
C ARG A 776 3.05 -39.23 25.80
N ASP A 777 2.77 -40.09 26.78
CA ASP A 777 1.49 -40.11 27.46
C ASP A 777 1.26 -38.84 28.28
N GLN A 778 2.31 -38.28 28.89
CA GLN A 778 2.24 -36.99 29.58
C GLN A 778 1.93 -35.85 28.61
N CYS A 779 2.64 -35.74 27.47
CA CYS A 779 2.35 -34.74 26.44
C CYS A 779 0.92 -34.87 25.88
N ALA A 780 0.42 -36.11 25.71
CA ALA A 780 -0.93 -36.36 25.20
C ALA A 780 -2.01 -35.87 26.18
N ARG A 781 -1.83 -36.10 27.50
CA ARG A 781 -2.72 -35.57 28.54
C ARG A 781 -2.69 -34.05 28.57
N ARG A 782 -1.49 -33.46 28.52
CA ARG A 782 -1.32 -32.00 28.46
C ARG A 782 -2.03 -31.36 27.27
N THR A 783 -1.95 -32.00 26.10
CA THR A 783 -2.68 -31.57 24.91
C THR A 783 -4.20 -31.57 25.14
N LEU A 784 -4.75 -32.64 25.73
CA LEU A 784 -6.19 -32.72 26.04
C LEU A 784 -6.64 -31.64 27.02
N GLU A 785 -5.84 -31.32 28.04
CA GLU A 785 -6.12 -30.23 28.99
C GLU A 785 -6.21 -28.87 28.29
N LEU A 786 -5.27 -28.57 27.40
CA LEU A 786 -5.24 -27.33 26.63
C LEU A 786 -6.44 -27.25 25.68
N LEU A 787 -6.81 -28.35 25.02
CA LEU A 787 -7.99 -28.41 24.15
C LEU A 787 -9.30 -28.24 24.94
N ALA A 788 -9.34 -28.67 26.20
CA ALA A 788 -10.48 -28.46 27.10
C ALA A 788 -10.59 -27.02 27.62
N THR A 789 -9.51 -26.23 27.52
CA THR A 789 -9.45 -24.83 27.97
C THR A 789 -9.01 -23.88 26.85
N PRO A 790 -9.84 -23.66 25.80
CA PRO A 790 -9.45 -22.86 24.64
C PRO A 790 -8.97 -21.44 24.95
N SER A 791 -9.48 -20.83 26.03
CA SER A 791 -9.05 -19.50 26.51
C SER A 791 -7.61 -19.44 27.03
N ALA A 792 -7.01 -20.59 27.37
CA ALA A 792 -5.63 -20.68 27.80
C ALA A 792 -4.64 -20.69 26.63
N THR A 793 -5.13 -20.85 25.39
CA THR A 793 -4.29 -20.94 24.19
C THR A 793 -4.33 -19.64 23.39
N LYS A 794 -3.16 -19.19 22.89
CA LYS A 794 -3.08 -18.01 22.00
C LYS A 794 -3.57 -18.30 20.58
N ARG A 795 -3.55 -19.57 20.17
CA ARG A 795 -3.90 -20.04 18.83
C ARG A 795 -5.41 -20.27 18.74
N ARG A 796 -6.06 -19.69 17.74
CA ARG A 796 -7.46 -20.00 17.44
C ARG A 796 -7.53 -21.30 16.62
N LEU A 797 -8.28 -22.27 17.12
CA LEU A 797 -8.52 -23.54 16.44
C LEU A 797 -9.98 -23.60 15.96
N GLU A 798 -10.18 -24.13 14.75
CA GLU A 798 -11.51 -24.51 14.28
C GLU A 798 -12.03 -25.69 15.09
N GLU A 799 -13.34 -25.75 15.35
CA GLU A 799 -13.97 -26.81 16.16
C GLU A 799 -13.69 -28.21 15.59
N GLY A 800 -13.73 -28.37 14.27
CA GLY A 800 -13.38 -29.62 13.60
C GLY A 800 -11.95 -30.07 13.90
N THR A 801 -11.00 -29.14 13.81
CA THR A 801 -9.57 -29.40 14.09
C THR A 801 -9.34 -29.73 15.57
N LEU A 802 -10.02 -29.03 16.48
CA LEU A 802 -9.96 -29.31 17.92
C LEU A 802 -10.36 -30.76 18.22
N HIS A 803 -11.50 -31.20 17.69
CA HIS A 803 -11.99 -32.58 17.89
C HIS A 803 -11.11 -33.63 17.23
N GLU A 804 -10.50 -33.31 16.09
CA GLU A 804 -9.52 -34.17 15.44
C GLU A 804 -8.30 -34.39 16.36
N MET A 805 -7.75 -33.31 16.92
CA MET A 805 -6.60 -33.39 17.83
C MET A 805 -6.94 -34.17 19.11
N GLN A 806 -8.14 -34.00 19.66
CA GLN A 806 -8.63 -34.80 20.79
C GLN A 806 -8.61 -36.29 20.45
N SER A 807 -9.09 -36.66 19.26
CA SER A 807 -9.07 -38.05 18.80
C SER A 807 -7.67 -38.63 18.75
N ARG A 808 -6.70 -37.87 18.22
CA ARG A 808 -5.30 -38.29 18.15
C ARG A 808 -4.74 -38.58 19.53
N CYS A 809 -4.99 -37.70 20.50
CA CYS A 809 -4.53 -37.90 21.88
C CYS A 809 -5.19 -39.11 22.55
N TYR A 810 -6.51 -39.26 22.42
CA TYR A 810 -7.23 -40.41 22.97
C TYR A 810 -6.74 -41.74 22.37
N GLY A 811 -6.50 -41.78 21.07
CA GLY A 811 -5.96 -42.96 20.42
C GLY A 811 -4.55 -43.33 20.88
N ILE A 812 -3.70 -42.35 21.20
CA ILE A 812 -2.36 -42.58 21.77
C ILE A 812 -2.45 -43.11 23.21
N LEU A 813 -3.42 -42.60 23.99
CA LEU A 813 -3.68 -43.04 25.36
C LEU A 813 -4.48 -44.37 25.46
N GLY A 814 -4.74 -45.04 24.34
CA GLY A 814 -5.48 -46.31 24.29
C GLY A 814 -6.99 -46.19 24.55
N LYS A 815 -7.55 -44.98 24.46
CA LYS A 815 -8.98 -44.66 24.67
C LYS A 815 -9.74 -44.67 23.34
N SER A 816 -9.98 -45.87 22.80
CA SER A 816 -10.49 -46.05 21.45
C SER A 816 -11.89 -45.48 21.22
N ASP A 817 -12.80 -45.58 22.20
CA ASP A 817 -14.18 -45.12 22.07
C ASP A 817 -14.26 -43.59 22.02
N GLU A 818 -13.52 -42.90 22.90
CA GLU A 818 -13.42 -41.44 22.91
C GLU A 818 -12.73 -40.91 21.65
N ALA A 819 -11.74 -41.65 21.13
CA ALA A 819 -11.08 -41.31 19.87
C ALA A 819 -12.05 -41.36 18.68
N ILE A 820 -12.84 -42.42 18.55
CA ILE A 820 -13.86 -42.56 17.50
C ILE A 820 -14.92 -41.48 17.64
N HIS A 821 -15.41 -41.23 18.85
CA HIS A 821 -16.41 -40.19 19.11
C HIS A 821 -15.92 -38.80 18.68
N SER A 822 -14.69 -38.44 19.05
CA SER A 822 -14.10 -37.15 18.71
C SER A 822 -13.90 -36.98 17.19
N LEU A 823 -13.48 -38.03 16.48
CA LEU A 823 -13.38 -37.99 15.00
C LEU A 823 -14.74 -37.81 14.31
N ARG A 824 -15.80 -38.42 14.85
CA ARG A 824 -17.16 -38.20 14.33
C ARG A 824 -17.59 -36.74 14.53
N LEU A 825 -17.30 -36.13 15.68
CA LEU A 825 -17.55 -34.71 15.90
C LEU A 825 -16.76 -33.85 14.91
N ALA A 826 -15.47 -34.14 14.69
CA ALA A 826 -14.66 -33.43 13.71
C ALA A 826 -15.29 -33.47 12.30
N LEU A 827 -15.74 -34.66 11.87
CA LEU A 827 -16.38 -34.87 10.57
C LEU A 827 -17.80 -34.27 10.46
N ASN A 828 -18.47 -33.95 11.57
CA ASN A 828 -19.71 -33.19 11.53
C ASN A 828 -19.46 -31.73 11.09
N HIS A 829 -18.31 -31.17 11.46
CA HIS A 829 -17.89 -29.83 11.02
C HIS A 829 -17.37 -29.86 9.59
N ASP A 830 -16.53 -30.84 9.24
CA ASP A 830 -15.96 -30.97 7.89
C ASP A 830 -16.15 -32.36 7.26
N PRO A 831 -17.34 -32.63 6.68
CA PRO A 831 -17.66 -33.96 6.16
C PRO A 831 -16.82 -34.41 4.96
N THR A 832 -16.11 -33.51 4.28
CA THR A 832 -15.35 -33.83 3.06
C THR A 832 -13.85 -34.03 3.31
N LYS A 833 -13.37 -33.89 4.56
CA LYS A 833 -11.95 -34.06 4.90
C LYS A 833 -11.54 -35.53 4.82
N VAL A 834 -10.99 -35.91 3.67
CA VAL A 834 -10.55 -37.28 3.36
C VAL A 834 -9.61 -37.86 4.42
N VAL A 835 -8.61 -37.08 4.86
CA VAL A 835 -7.62 -37.52 5.86
C VAL A 835 -8.28 -37.92 7.18
N TRP A 836 -9.27 -37.17 7.65
CA TRP A 836 -9.98 -37.47 8.90
C TRP A 836 -10.85 -38.72 8.77
N ARG A 837 -11.49 -38.92 7.61
CA ARG A 837 -12.27 -40.14 7.33
C ARG A 837 -11.40 -41.39 7.25
N ILE A 838 -10.23 -41.30 6.63
CA ILE A 838 -9.25 -42.41 6.60
C ILE A 838 -8.85 -42.78 8.03
N ARG A 839 -8.55 -41.77 8.86
CA ARG A 839 -8.21 -41.97 10.27
C ARG A 839 -9.36 -42.58 11.08
N LEU A 840 -10.60 -42.16 10.84
CA LEU A 840 -11.78 -42.78 11.45
C LEU A 840 -11.92 -44.25 11.03
N ALA A 841 -11.73 -44.57 9.75
CA ALA A 841 -11.77 -45.94 9.25
C ALA A 841 -10.68 -46.82 9.91
N GLN A 842 -9.45 -46.30 10.08
CA GLN A 842 -8.36 -46.97 10.79
C GLN A 842 -8.76 -47.29 12.23
N ARG A 843 -9.27 -46.30 12.98
CA ARG A 843 -9.68 -46.50 14.38
C ARG A 843 -10.85 -47.48 14.53
N LEU A 844 -11.82 -47.43 13.62
CA LEU A 844 -12.93 -48.39 13.59
C LEU A 844 -12.44 -49.81 13.31
N LEU A 845 -11.45 -49.97 12.42
CA LEU A 845 -10.81 -51.26 12.14
C LEU A 845 -10.07 -51.80 13.37
N GLU A 846 -9.28 -50.98 14.05
CA GLU A 846 -8.59 -51.33 15.30
C GLU A 846 -9.58 -51.79 16.38
N SER A 847 -10.73 -51.12 16.51
CA SER A 847 -11.82 -51.48 17.43
C SER A 847 -12.73 -52.62 16.92
N ARG A 848 -12.38 -53.28 15.81
CA ARG A 848 -13.14 -54.37 15.16
C ARG A 848 -14.57 -54.01 14.71
N GLN A 849 -14.87 -52.73 14.49
CA GLN A 849 -16.15 -52.25 13.95
C GLN A 849 -16.12 -52.25 12.41
N LEU A 850 -16.02 -53.45 11.82
CA LEU A 850 -15.70 -53.65 10.41
C LEU A 850 -16.71 -53.03 9.43
N ASP A 851 -18.01 -53.13 9.71
CA ASP A 851 -19.05 -52.60 8.81
C ASP A 851 -19.01 -51.07 8.71
N GLU A 852 -18.69 -50.38 9.82
CA GLU A 852 -18.52 -48.94 9.83
C GLU A 852 -17.24 -48.51 9.13
N ALA A 853 -16.13 -49.21 9.37
CA ALA A 853 -14.87 -48.96 8.69
C ALA A 853 -15.02 -49.07 7.15
N ILE A 854 -15.76 -50.08 6.67
CA ILE A 854 -16.06 -50.27 5.24
C ILE A 854 -16.90 -49.11 4.69
N ARG A 855 -17.88 -48.61 5.46
CA ARG A 855 -18.69 -47.45 5.04
C ARG A 855 -17.82 -46.21 4.86
N GLU A 856 -16.96 -45.91 5.82
CA GLU A 856 -16.07 -44.75 5.74
C GLU A 856 -15.07 -44.85 4.57
N VAL A 857 -14.46 -46.02 4.36
CA VAL A 857 -13.57 -46.24 3.21
C VAL A 857 -14.31 -46.04 1.88
N ARG A 858 -15.56 -46.47 1.76
CA ARG A 858 -16.37 -46.23 0.55
C ARG A 858 -16.62 -44.74 0.33
N ILE A 859 -16.90 -43.98 1.38
CA ILE A 859 -17.09 -42.53 1.30
C ILE A 859 -15.79 -41.87 0.85
N VAL A 860 -14.64 -42.25 1.43
CA VAL A 860 -13.33 -41.74 1.03
C VAL A 860 -13.07 -41.98 -0.45
N LEU A 861 -13.25 -43.21 -0.95
CA LEU A 861 -13.03 -43.53 -2.36
C LEU A 861 -14.04 -42.86 -3.31
N THR A 862 -15.17 -42.38 -2.78
CA THR A 862 -16.11 -41.54 -3.55
C THR A 862 -15.61 -40.10 -3.66
N LEU A 863 -15.00 -39.57 -2.59
CA LEU A 863 -14.45 -38.21 -2.54
C LEU A 863 -13.11 -38.11 -3.28
N ASP A 864 -12.24 -39.10 -3.10
CA ASP A 864 -10.94 -39.23 -3.76
C ASP A 864 -10.72 -40.70 -4.17
N PRO A 865 -11.02 -41.06 -5.43
CA PRO A 865 -10.83 -42.42 -5.94
C PRO A 865 -9.39 -42.93 -5.91
N ASN A 866 -8.39 -42.03 -5.84
CA ASN A 866 -6.98 -42.36 -5.89
C ASN A 866 -6.30 -42.36 -4.51
N ALA A 867 -7.06 -42.23 -3.42
CA ALA A 867 -6.54 -42.23 -2.06
C ALA A 867 -5.88 -43.59 -1.71
N ARG A 868 -4.55 -43.64 -1.79
CA ARG A 868 -3.76 -44.88 -1.62
C ARG A 868 -4.00 -45.57 -0.27
N GLU A 869 -4.06 -44.81 0.81
CA GLU A 869 -4.30 -45.35 2.16
C GLU A 869 -5.70 -45.97 2.29
N ALA A 870 -6.71 -45.38 1.64
CA ALA A 870 -8.07 -45.92 1.66
C ALA A 870 -8.18 -47.23 0.85
N LEU A 871 -7.48 -47.33 -0.28
CA LEU A 871 -7.38 -48.58 -1.07
C LEU A 871 -6.71 -49.70 -0.27
N GLU A 872 -5.64 -49.39 0.47
CA GLU A 872 -4.97 -50.36 1.33
C GLU A 872 -5.88 -50.82 2.47
N LEU A 873 -6.57 -49.89 3.15
CA LEU A 873 -7.57 -50.22 4.16
C LEU A 873 -8.72 -51.06 3.60
N GLN A 874 -9.19 -50.76 2.39
CA GLN A 874 -10.22 -51.55 1.71
C GLN A 874 -9.78 -53.00 1.53
N LYS A 875 -8.53 -53.20 1.10
CA LYS A 875 -7.93 -54.53 0.93
C LYS A 875 -7.84 -55.26 2.26
N GLN A 876 -7.33 -54.62 3.31
CA GLN A 876 -7.24 -55.21 4.65
C GLN A 876 -8.63 -55.60 5.20
N LEU A 877 -9.61 -54.72 5.08
CA LEU A 877 -11.00 -54.97 5.50
C LEU A 877 -11.65 -56.11 4.70
N SER A 878 -11.36 -56.24 3.41
CA SER A 878 -11.88 -57.34 2.59
C SER A 878 -11.33 -58.70 3.02
N VAL A 879 -10.05 -58.78 3.38
CA VAL A 879 -9.40 -60.00 3.89
C VAL A 879 -9.96 -60.37 5.26
N LEU A 880 -10.06 -59.40 6.17
CA LEU A 880 -10.62 -59.62 7.51
C LEU A 880 -12.08 -60.08 7.44
N ARG A 881 -12.88 -59.46 6.58
CA ARG A 881 -14.28 -59.87 6.35
C ARG A 881 -14.36 -61.30 5.83
N ALA A 882 -13.53 -61.68 4.86
CA ALA A 882 -13.47 -63.04 4.32
C ALA A 882 -13.04 -64.07 5.38
N SER A 883 -12.19 -63.70 6.33
CA SER A 883 -11.78 -64.56 7.45
C SER A 883 -12.81 -64.65 8.60
N SER A 884 -13.68 -63.65 8.74
CA SER A 884 -14.74 -63.60 9.76
C SER A 884 -16.07 -64.23 9.32
N SER A 885 -16.24 -64.51 8.03
CA SER A 885 -17.36 -65.28 7.52
C SER A 885 -17.13 -66.76 7.82
N PRO A 886 -18.01 -67.45 8.58
CA PRO A 886 -17.92 -68.90 8.72
C PRO A 886 -18.05 -69.51 7.33
N SER A 887 -17.06 -70.30 6.92
CA SER A 887 -17.20 -71.19 5.79
C SER A 887 -18.25 -72.24 6.14
N GLY A 888 -19.47 -72.09 5.62
CA GLY A 888 -20.48 -73.16 5.53
C GLY A 888 -21.07 -73.64 6.83
#